data_AF-A0A399ISY8-F1
#
_entry.id   AF-A0A399ISY8-F1
#
_cell.length_a   1.000
_cell.length_b   1.000
_cell.length_c   1.000
_cell.angle_alpha   90.00
_cell.angle_beta   90.00
_cell.angle_gamma   90.00
#
_symmetry.space_group_name_H-M   'P 1'
#
loop_
_entity.id
_entity.type
_entity.pdbx_description
1 polymer ?
#
loop_
_entity_poly.entity_id
_entity_poly.type
_entity_poly.pdbx_seq_one_letter_code
_entity_poly.pdbx_strand_id
1 'polypeptide(L)'
;MEENFDSMKKQIKNKVAMLIDDNKIDEAYAVIREYLEIVPNDVEAFSMEAVILMMNAQFDKAELVLKNGLQIDNNYFDLNYNLAFLYENLNKYNESVLYYERALDITNDESTINEINEKISIITKDHRVDLNLIQQSKNKSGIIRKVLFIQSVPCIRTNKVAKALSQKGIQVDILYSSVHPSQVYKNLKLPYKNIYQLQNVNEMIDFINDSDYDILYSSNEPDYLTVLFTATNKPIIHDTHDMMSLRSDITNEQIVLEYIANVKSAGNIYVNPMIRDIAVNKFNLKNKPILSLHSYIEEEQLPLKYYEKLSNIDGQIHCVFEGGLHGTIGHHRYLEPIFLKLAENNIHVHLHCPVDENYINKLLKKSKYIHYEGVTSPQNLIVEMTKYDIGLAIFNLTERNKTFLDTAFPNKIWDYLAASLPIMFADLISFKQFAEENGVGKVLNLDGDIKQQFKDVMDIKIDKNFLINKKWTMNRAAANIIKFLVCVKNEYYLDKEQVINSNKGEIKKNKYERIIQDIRKTYDNFKLANRKKVVLIGTTDCIKKNMDSFSAFIISKTYMLDKVDTIELNDINSVNYDYIIIDTGNNLISDEIKRNLINSGIPTHKIILWESIIFGLSNIEGFNFKLNKYMEEKNFETIITGLSYAESGIDIDYLDKSTFNFALSGQDLYYDYKILKYIIEKRTNDSLRHVVINLAYYSFGYDLSKSNNKFRVQRYYDIFKDTHNNPNINEVKLLSKMYLKCENNLKYESYCKELFNGIVEKNMYNNVFDEIKKQSNMMYSETIKENINIFERILEMLNYNNIKATIVILPVTKYYQNAYEYKQRDIFYDILNSFKNKYIFEVMDYFQNNDFEDNEFYDFSHLNLRGAKKFTILLNEHLNKK
;
A
#
# COMPACT_ATOMS: atom_id res chain seq x y z
N MET A 1 -15.08 10.97 58.85
CA MET A 1 -13.86 11.81 58.68
C MET A 1 -14.04 12.79 57.52
N GLU A 2 -14.60 12.38 56.37
CA GLU A 2 -14.87 13.28 55.22
C GLU A 2 -15.87 14.42 55.53
N GLU A 3 -16.97 14.17 56.24
CA GLU A 3 -17.94 15.23 56.63
C GLU A 3 -17.31 16.36 57.46
N ASN A 4 -16.29 16.06 58.26
CA ASN A 4 -15.61 17.06 59.09
C ASN A 4 -14.63 17.91 58.27
N PHE A 5 -14.08 17.35 57.19
CA PHE A 5 -13.15 18.04 56.30
C PHE A 5 -13.87 19.01 55.36
N ASP A 6 -15.02 18.61 54.78
CA ASP A 6 -15.81 19.52 53.94
C ASP A 6 -16.47 20.65 54.74
N SER A 7 -16.87 20.40 55.98
CA SER A 7 -17.30 21.44 56.92
C SER A 7 -16.19 22.46 57.19
N MET A 8 -14.95 22.00 57.40
CA MET A 8 -13.78 22.86 57.59
C MET A 8 -13.48 23.73 56.35
N LYS A 9 -13.52 23.15 55.14
CA LYS A 9 -13.35 23.92 53.89
C LYS A 9 -14.36 25.06 53.79
N LYS A 10 -15.63 24.76 54.06
CA LYS A 10 -16.72 25.75 54.03
C LYS A 10 -16.52 26.85 55.08
N GLN A 11 -16.10 26.50 56.29
CA GLN A 11 -15.81 27.48 57.35
C GLN A 11 -14.66 28.42 56.95
N ILE A 12 -13.58 27.89 56.37
CA ILE A 12 -12.43 28.70 55.94
C ILE A 12 -12.83 29.62 54.78
N LYS A 13 -13.54 29.12 53.76
CA LYS A 13 -14.03 29.95 52.65
C LYS A 13 -14.99 31.03 53.13
N ASN A 14 -15.92 30.72 54.03
CA ASN A 14 -16.80 31.73 54.63
C ASN A 14 -16.01 32.81 55.40
N LYS A 15 -14.96 32.42 56.14
CA LYS A 15 -14.07 33.37 56.82
C LYS A 15 -13.36 34.28 55.80
N VAL A 16 -12.87 33.72 54.70
CA VAL A 16 -12.25 34.51 53.63
C VAL A 16 -13.25 35.50 53.03
N ALA A 17 -14.48 35.07 52.73
CA ALA A 17 -15.55 35.96 52.25
C ALA A 17 -15.83 37.11 53.22
N MET A 18 -15.98 36.82 54.52
CA MET A 18 -16.17 37.86 55.54
C MET A 18 -15.01 38.85 55.62
N LEU A 19 -13.76 38.38 55.47
CA LEU A 19 -12.59 39.26 55.47
C LEU A 19 -12.54 40.15 54.21
N ILE A 20 -12.98 39.65 53.07
CA ILE A 20 -13.14 40.44 51.84
C ILE A 20 -14.20 41.53 52.05
N ASP A 21 -15.37 41.16 52.60
CA ASP A 21 -16.48 42.09 52.88
C ASP A 21 -16.08 43.18 53.89
N ASP A 22 -15.28 42.83 54.91
CA ASP A 22 -14.72 43.77 55.89
C ASP A 22 -13.55 44.62 55.34
N ASN A 23 -13.18 44.46 54.06
CA ASN A 23 -12.04 45.10 53.41
C ASN A 23 -10.67 44.81 54.08
N LYS A 24 -10.52 43.65 54.74
CA LYS A 24 -9.28 43.17 55.36
C LYS A 24 -8.50 42.27 54.40
N ILE A 25 -8.04 42.87 53.30
CA ILE A 25 -7.54 42.14 52.12
C ILE A 25 -6.25 41.35 52.41
N ASP A 26 -5.33 41.90 53.22
CA ASP A 26 -4.09 41.20 53.57
C ASP A 26 -4.34 39.96 54.44
N GLU A 27 -5.30 40.05 55.39
CA GLU A 27 -5.71 38.90 56.21
C GLU A 27 -6.42 37.85 55.35
N ALA A 28 -7.29 38.26 54.42
CA ALA A 28 -7.94 37.36 53.48
C ALA A 28 -6.93 36.62 52.60
N TYR A 29 -5.91 37.33 52.10
CA TYR A 29 -4.84 36.74 51.29
C TYR A 29 -4.03 35.71 52.08
N ALA A 30 -3.65 36.00 53.33
CA ALA A 30 -2.94 35.04 54.16
C ALA A 30 -3.75 33.75 54.37
N VAL A 31 -5.04 33.88 54.72
CA VAL A 31 -5.92 32.74 54.98
C VAL A 31 -6.17 31.90 53.72
N ILE A 32 -6.41 32.51 52.56
CA ILE A 32 -6.65 31.76 51.32
C ILE A 32 -5.39 31.04 50.81
N ARG A 33 -4.20 31.62 51.03
CA ARG A 33 -2.92 30.98 50.68
C ARG A 33 -2.63 29.76 51.54
N GLU A 34 -2.80 29.86 52.86
CA GLU A 34 -2.69 28.71 53.76
C GLU A 34 -3.70 27.60 53.41
N TYR A 35 -4.93 28.00 53.03
CA TYR A 35 -5.96 27.06 52.58
C TYR A 35 -5.53 26.30 51.31
N LEU A 36 -5.02 27.00 50.30
CA LEU A 36 -4.59 26.42 49.03
C LEU A 36 -3.33 25.54 49.16
N GLU A 37 -2.49 25.74 50.19
CA GLU A 37 -1.40 24.80 50.50
C GLU A 37 -1.92 23.44 50.97
N ILE A 38 -3.06 23.43 51.67
CA ILE A 38 -3.71 22.21 52.17
C ILE A 38 -4.64 21.60 51.09
N VAL A 39 -5.28 22.45 50.27
CA VAL A 39 -6.26 22.06 49.25
C VAL A 39 -5.88 22.67 47.88
N PRO A 40 -4.90 22.10 47.15
CA PRO A 40 -4.24 22.76 46.02
C PRO A 40 -5.06 22.91 44.72
N ASN A 41 -6.29 22.37 44.65
CA ASN A 41 -7.10 22.33 43.42
C ASN A 41 -8.57 22.79 43.63
N ASP A 42 -8.85 23.62 44.64
CA ASP A 42 -10.21 24.14 44.88
C ASP A 42 -10.48 25.37 43.99
N VAL A 43 -11.31 25.19 42.96
CA VAL A 43 -11.67 26.23 41.96
C VAL A 43 -12.39 27.43 42.56
N GLU A 44 -13.18 27.23 43.62
CA GLU A 44 -13.84 28.32 44.35
C GLU A 44 -12.78 29.17 45.08
N ALA A 45 -11.78 28.52 45.67
CA ALA A 45 -10.68 29.22 46.34
C ALA A 45 -9.77 29.98 45.37
N PHE A 46 -9.53 29.45 44.16
CA PHE A 46 -8.87 30.22 43.09
C PHE A 46 -9.67 31.47 42.70
N SER A 47 -10.99 31.37 42.64
CA SER A 47 -11.86 32.52 42.37
C SER A 47 -11.74 33.58 43.47
N MET A 48 -11.77 33.16 44.74
CA MET A 48 -11.59 34.06 45.90
C MET A 48 -10.19 34.70 45.93
N GLU A 49 -9.13 33.93 45.68
CA GLU A 49 -7.75 34.45 45.61
C GLU A 49 -7.63 35.50 44.50
N ALA A 50 -8.25 35.28 43.35
CA ALA A 50 -8.25 36.23 42.25
C ALA A 50 -8.95 37.55 42.62
N VAL A 51 -10.11 37.50 43.28
CA VAL A 51 -10.81 38.70 43.77
C VAL A 51 -9.93 39.50 44.73
N ILE A 52 -9.30 38.83 45.70
CA ILE A 52 -8.36 39.44 46.66
C ILE A 52 -7.20 40.14 45.92
N LEU A 53 -6.61 39.46 44.92
CA LEU A 53 -5.53 40.01 44.12
C LEU A 53 -5.97 41.21 43.28
N MET A 54 -7.19 41.18 42.73
CA MET A 54 -7.77 42.31 41.99
C MET A 54 -8.01 43.53 42.89
N MET A 55 -8.51 43.33 44.11
CA MET A 55 -8.67 44.40 45.10
C MET A 55 -7.32 45.02 45.51
N ASN A 56 -6.25 44.22 45.52
CA ASN A 56 -4.88 44.67 45.72
C ASN A 56 -4.19 45.19 44.44
N ALA A 57 -4.93 45.39 43.33
CA ALA A 57 -4.43 45.83 42.03
C ALA A 57 -3.30 44.95 41.44
N GLN A 58 -3.19 43.69 41.85
CA GLN A 58 -2.21 42.72 41.35
C GLN A 58 -2.78 41.94 40.15
N PHE A 59 -3.13 42.66 39.09
CA PHE A 59 -3.88 42.13 37.95
C PHE A 59 -3.18 40.97 37.20
N ASP A 60 -1.86 41.03 37.02
CA ASP A 60 -1.12 39.94 36.35
C ASP A 60 -1.19 38.62 37.12
N LYS A 61 -1.16 38.70 38.46
CA LYS A 61 -1.30 37.52 39.32
C LYS A 61 -2.73 37.01 39.34
N ALA A 62 -3.71 37.92 39.40
CA ALA A 62 -5.12 37.54 39.30
C ALA A 62 -5.40 36.82 37.97
N GLU A 63 -4.87 37.31 36.85
CA GLU A 63 -5.01 36.67 35.53
C GLU A 63 -4.43 35.25 35.54
N LEU A 64 -3.25 35.08 36.15
CA LEU A 64 -2.59 33.77 36.26
C LEU A 64 -3.40 32.80 37.14
N VAL A 65 -3.89 33.26 38.29
CA VAL A 65 -4.70 32.47 39.24
C VAL A 65 -6.00 32.01 38.58
N LEU A 66 -6.72 32.92 37.90
CA LEU A 66 -7.96 32.61 37.17
C LEU A 66 -7.69 31.60 36.04
N LYS A 67 -6.62 31.79 35.27
CA LYS A 67 -6.24 30.85 34.20
C LYS A 67 -5.85 29.48 34.74
N ASN A 68 -5.18 29.41 35.89
CA ASN A 68 -4.87 28.14 36.54
C ASN A 68 -6.14 27.44 37.05
N GLY A 69 -7.07 28.18 37.66
CA GLY A 69 -8.38 27.65 38.03
C GLY A 69 -9.16 27.08 36.84
N LEU A 70 -9.15 27.80 35.70
CA LEU A 70 -9.80 27.35 34.46
C LEU A 70 -9.10 26.14 33.80
N GLN A 71 -7.85 25.85 34.12
CA GLN A 71 -7.20 24.60 33.72
C GLN A 71 -7.77 23.39 34.49
N ILE A 72 -8.30 23.61 35.69
CA ILE A 72 -8.92 22.56 36.53
C ILE A 72 -10.39 22.39 36.13
N ASP A 73 -11.16 23.48 36.12
CA ASP A 73 -12.53 23.50 35.62
C ASP A 73 -12.78 24.70 34.73
N ASN A 74 -12.77 24.46 33.42
CA ASN A 74 -13.00 25.49 32.41
C ASN A 74 -14.47 25.96 32.36
N ASN A 75 -15.41 25.24 32.98
CA ASN A 75 -16.83 25.57 33.00
C ASN A 75 -17.28 26.10 34.37
N TYR A 76 -16.34 26.50 35.24
CA TYR A 76 -16.70 27.15 36.50
C TYR A 76 -17.14 28.60 36.25
N PHE A 77 -18.35 28.95 36.70
CA PHE A 77 -18.98 30.24 36.41
C PHE A 77 -18.14 31.42 36.90
N ASP A 78 -17.80 31.45 38.19
CA ASP A 78 -17.14 32.61 38.80
C ASP A 78 -15.75 32.88 38.20
N LEU A 79 -15.03 31.83 37.80
CA LEU A 79 -13.71 31.98 37.17
C LEU A 79 -13.81 32.63 35.79
N ASN A 80 -14.81 32.24 34.99
CA ASN A 80 -15.06 32.87 33.70
C ASN A 80 -15.56 34.31 33.88
N TYR A 81 -16.48 34.55 34.80
CA TYR A 81 -16.99 35.89 35.10
C TYR A 81 -15.88 36.83 35.61
N ASN A 82 -15.09 36.40 36.59
CA ASN A 82 -14.01 37.21 37.17
C ASN A 82 -12.90 37.50 36.17
N LEU A 83 -12.59 36.58 35.25
CA LEU A 83 -11.62 36.82 34.19
C LEU A 83 -12.15 37.80 33.14
N ALA A 84 -13.45 37.74 32.83
CA ALA A 84 -14.11 38.72 31.97
C ALA A 84 -14.07 40.12 32.57
N PHE A 85 -14.39 40.23 33.88
CA PHE A 85 -14.33 41.48 34.64
C PHE A 85 -12.89 42.02 34.77
N LEU A 86 -11.90 41.15 34.98
CA LEU A 86 -10.49 41.54 34.98
C LEU A 86 -10.09 42.15 33.63
N TYR A 87 -10.45 41.49 32.52
CA TYR A 87 -10.15 42.00 31.19
C TYR A 87 -10.90 43.27 30.83
N GLU A 88 -12.12 43.45 31.35
CA GLU A 88 -12.86 44.71 31.26
C GLU A 88 -12.05 45.85 31.89
N ASN A 89 -11.58 45.67 33.13
CA ASN A 89 -10.76 46.66 33.85
C ASN A 89 -9.38 46.93 33.20
N LEU A 90 -8.84 45.94 32.47
CA LEU A 90 -7.60 46.08 31.71
C LEU A 90 -7.81 46.64 30.29
N ASN A 91 -9.04 47.03 29.92
CA ASN A 91 -9.43 47.48 28.58
C ASN A 91 -9.16 46.45 27.46
N LYS A 92 -9.08 45.16 27.80
CA LYS A 92 -8.96 44.03 26.87
C LYS A 92 -10.37 43.55 26.47
N TYR A 93 -11.08 44.40 25.73
CA TYR A 93 -12.53 44.25 25.51
C TYR A 93 -12.92 42.99 24.72
N ASN A 94 -12.09 42.53 23.78
CA ASN A 94 -12.37 41.28 23.03
C ASN A 94 -12.33 40.07 23.95
N GLU A 95 -11.31 40.00 24.81
CA GLU A 95 -11.14 38.95 25.80
C GLU A 95 -12.24 39.04 26.88
N SER A 96 -12.59 40.24 27.32
CA SER A 96 -13.68 40.46 28.27
C SER A 96 -15.00 39.89 27.75
N VAL A 97 -15.42 40.26 26.53
CA VAL A 97 -16.66 39.74 25.93
C VAL A 97 -16.60 38.21 25.73
N LEU A 98 -15.44 37.67 25.34
CA LEU A 98 -15.26 36.22 25.19
C LEU A 98 -15.56 35.45 26.49
N TYR A 99 -15.04 35.91 27.63
CA TYR A 99 -15.24 35.22 28.91
C TYR A 99 -16.62 35.50 29.52
N TYR A 100 -17.23 36.67 29.27
CA TYR A 100 -18.62 36.92 29.64
C TYR A 100 -19.59 36.00 28.88
N GLU A 101 -19.38 35.77 27.58
CA GLU A 101 -20.17 34.81 26.81
C GLU A 101 -20.00 33.37 27.32
N ARG A 102 -18.79 32.98 27.76
CA ARG A 102 -18.58 31.68 28.44
C ARG A 102 -19.33 31.57 29.77
N ALA A 103 -19.37 32.65 30.55
CA ALA A 103 -20.13 32.69 31.80
C ALA A 103 -21.65 32.55 31.53
N LEU A 104 -22.17 33.18 30.47
CA LEU A 104 -23.55 33.02 30.00
C LEU A 104 -23.89 31.58 29.59
N ASP A 105 -22.94 30.84 29.01
CA ASP A 105 -23.13 29.43 28.64
C ASP A 105 -23.27 28.49 29.86
N ILE A 106 -22.88 28.93 31.05
CA ILE A 106 -22.84 28.13 32.28
C ILE A 106 -24.04 28.43 33.19
N THR A 107 -24.47 29.69 33.28
CA THR A 107 -25.54 30.11 34.19
C THR A 107 -26.94 29.95 33.59
N ASN A 108 -27.91 29.64 34.43
CA ASN A 108 -29.35 29.67 34.11
C ASN A 108 -30.11 30.72 34.93
N ASP A 109 -29.41 31.53 35.73
CA ASP A 109 -30.02 32.57 36.56
C ASP A 109 -30.33 33.81 35.72
N GLU A 110 -31.61 34.16 35.62
CA GLU A 110 -32.10 35.20 34.72
C GLU A 110 -31.57 36.60 35.09
N SER A 111 -31.38 36.87 36.39
CA SER A 111 -30.81 38.14 36.86
C SER A 111 -29.36 38.29 36.40
N THR A 112 -28.56 37.25 36.60
CA THR A 112 -27.15 37.19 36.20
C THR A 112 -26.99 37.27 34.68
N ILE A 113 -27.86 36.60 33.93
CA ILE A 113 -27.88 36.66 32.46
C ILE A 113 -28.12 38.11 31.98
N ASN A 114 -29.09 38.80 32.59
CA ASN A 114 -29.40 40.18 32.23
C ASN A 114 -28.23 41.12 32.54
N GLU A 115 -27.58 40.95 33.69
CA GLU A 115 -26.40 41.74 34.09
C GLU A 115 -25.24 41.57 33.10
N ILE A 116 -24.90 40.32 32.74
CA ILE A 116 -23.80 40.04 31.81
C ILE A 116 -24.13 40.57 30.41
N ASN A 117 -25.38 40.44 29.96
CA ASN A 117 -25.81 40.99 28.67
C ASN A 117 -25.72 42.52 28.62
N GLU A 118 -26.07 43.20 29.72
CA GLU A 118 -25.91 44.66 29.83
C GLU A 118 -24.44 45.06 29.72
N LYS A 119 -23.55 44.39 30.45
CA LYS A 119 -22.08 44.59 30.38
C LYS A 119 -21.54 44.38 28.96
N ILE A 120 -21.91 43.28 28.29
CA ILE A 120 -21.53 43.02 26.90
C ILE A 120 -22.07 44.13 25.98
N SER A 121 -23.32 44.57 26.18
CA SER A 121 -23.92 45.63 25.36
C SER A 121 -23.20 46.97 25.52
N ILE A 122 -22.77 47.33 26.73
CA ILE A 122 -22.00 48.55 26.98
C ILE A 122 -20.64 48.44 26.26
N ILE A 123 -19.90 47.35 26.48
CA ILE A 123 -18.57 47.14 25.89
C ILE A 123 -18.61 47.17 24.36
N THR A 124 -19.60 46.50 23.76
CA THR A 124 -19.73 46.41 22.29
C THR A 124 -20.24 47.69 21.64
N LYS A 125 -20.99 48.52 22.38
CA LYS A 125 -21.44 49.84 21.91
C LYS A 125 -20.33 50.87 21.95
N ASP A 126 -19.53 50.87 23.02
CA ASP A 126 -18.55 51.92 23.30
C ASP A 126 -17.16 51.60 22.72
N HIS A 127 -16.90 50.34 22.35
CA HIS A 127 -15.59 49.89 21.84
C HIS A 127 -15.71 49.03 20.57
N ARG A 128 -14.67 49.04 19.73
CA ARG A 128 -14.57 48.15 18.56
C ARG A 128 -14.21 46.74 19.02
N VAL A 129 -15.21 45.86 19.04
CA VAL A 129 -15.06 44.43 19.36
C VAL A 129 -15.18 43.60 18.08
N ASP A 130 -14.35 42.57 17.92
CA ASP A 130 -14.41 41.66 16.76
C ASP A 130 -15.59 40.69 16.89
N LEU A 131 -16.71 41.04 16.25
CA LEU A 131 -17.94 40.25 16.24
C LEU A 131 -17.77 38.84 15.63
N ASN A 132 -16.72 38.58 14.84
CA ASN A 132 -16.44 37.24 14.31
C ASN A 132 -15.89 36.29 15.38
N LEU A 133 -15.11 36.79 16.35
CA LEU A 133 -14.65 36.00 17.51
C LEU A 133 -15.85 35.61 18.40
N ILE A 134 -16.85 36.48 18.51
CA ILE A 134 -18.09 36.26 19.28
C ILE A 134 -19.06 35.32 18.55
N GLN A 135 -19.18 35.41 17.23
CA GLN A 135 -19.97 34.45 16.45
C GLN A 135 -19.35 33.04 16.45
N GLN A 136 -18.02 32.94 16.57
CA GLN A 136 -17.35 31.64 16.76
C GLN A 136 -17.64 31.01 18.12
N SER A 137 -17.89 31.80 19.19
CA SER A 137 -18.26 31.27 20.51
C SER A 137 -19.75 30.93 20.64
N LYS A 138 -20.65 31.68 19.98
CA LYS A 138 -22.12 31.43 20.01
C LYS A 138 -22.55 30.17 19.27
N ASN A 139 -21.72 29.62 18.37
CA ASN A 139 -22.00 28.33 17.75
C ASN A 139 -21.64 27.18 18.69
N LYS A 140 -22.63 26.69 19.46
CA LYS A 140 -22.56 25.38 20.14
C LYS A 140 -22.16 24.23 19.19
N SER A 141 -22.27 24.41 17.87
CA SER A 141 -21.84 23.49 16.82
C SER A 141 -20.33 23.54 16.46
N GLY A 142 -19.61 24.62 16.79
CA GLY A 142 -18.26 24.87 16.27
C GLY A 142 -17.08 24.40 17.15
N ILE A 143 -17.33 23.86 18.34
CA ILE A 143 -16.27 23.38 19.24
C ILE A 143 -16.12 21.86 19.09
N ILE A 144 -14.88 21.38 19.04
CA ILE A 144 -14.53 19.96 19.15
C ILE A 144 -14.13 19.68 20.59
N ARG A 145 -14.92 18.85 21.28
CA ARG A 145 -14.68 18.42 22.66
C ARG A 145 -14.16 17.00 22.73
N LYS A 146 -14.64 16.12 21.84
CA LYS A 146 -14.34 14.68 21.91
C LYS A 146 -14.12 14.03 20.54
N VAL A 147 -12.97 13.38 20.37
CA VAL A 147 -12.56 12.71 19.11
C VAL A 147 -12.33 11.23 19.36
N LEU A 148 -12.94 10.37 18.54
CA LEU A 148 -12.67 8.92 18.54
C LEU A 148 -11.72 8.57 17.39
N PHE A 149 -10.50 8.14 17.70
CA PHE A 149 -9.57 7.58 16.73
C PHE A 149 -9.93 6.13 16.41
N ILE A 150 -9.90 5.74 15.13
CA ILE A 150 -10.28 4.40 14.67
C ILE A 150 -9.15 3.82 13.83
N GLN A 151 -8.50 2.76 14.32
CA GLN A 151 -7.34 2.14 13.64
C GLN A 151 -7.35 0.61 13.74
N SER A 152 -6.92 -0.10 12.71
CA SER A 152 -6.69 -1.55 12.80
C SER A 152 -5.49 -1.84 13.69
N VAL A 153 -4.35 -1.21 13.35
CA VAL A 153 -3.12 -1.21 14.13
C VAL A 153 -2.75 0.25 14.43
N PRO A 154 -2.58 0.64 15.71
CA PRO A 154 -2.25 2.01 16.08
C PRO A 154 -0.94 2.50 15.45
N CYS A 155 -0.93 3.68 14.85
CA CYS A 155 0.24 4.25 14.18
C CYS A 155 0.83 5.46 14.92
N ILE A 156 2.13 5.71 14.79
CA ILE A 156 2.80 6.74 15.62
C ILE A 156 2.34 8.15 15.26
N ARG A 157 2.00 8.41 13.98
CA ARG A 157 1.53 9.73 13.53
C ARG A 157 0.17 10.07 14.15
N THR A 158 -0.79 9.15 14.17
CA THR A 158 -2.09 9.41 14.81
C THR A 158 -1.97 9.55 16.32
N ASN A 159 -1.06 8.83 16.97
CA ASN A 159 -0.74 9.07 18.38
C ASN A 159 -0.26 10.50 18.63
N LYS A 160 0.65 11.02 17.79
CA LYS A 160 1.13 12.41 17.88
C LYS A 160 -0.02 13.41 17.68
N VAL A 161 -0.91 13.16 16.71
CA VAL A 161 -2.10 14.00 16.50
C VAL A 161 -3.02 13.96 17.73
N ALA A 162 -3.36 12.78 18.24
CA ALA A 162 -4.20 12.61 19.41
C ALA A 162 -3.63 13.32 20.64
N LYS A 163 -2.32 13.22 20.85
CA LYS A 163 -1.63 13.91 21.95
C LYS A 163 -1.66 15.43 21.80
N ALA A 164 -1.41 15.94 20.59
CA ALA A 164 -1.49 17.37 20.31
C ALA A 164 -2.91 17.94 20.54
N LEU A 165 -3.96 17.17 20.23
CA LEU A 165 -5.35 17.54 20.54
C LEU A 165 -5.64 17.47 22.05
N SER A 166 -5.18 16.42 22.72
CA SER A 166 -5.33 16.26 24.19
C SER A 166 -4.71 17.42 24.97
N GLN A 167 -3.53 17.89 24.55
CA GLN A 167 -2.87 19.07 25.13
C GLN A 167 -3.64 20.39 24.91
N LYS A 168 -4.63 20.40 24.01
CA LYS A 168 -5.56 21.52 23.80
C LYS A 168 -6.88 21.36 24.55
N GLY A 169 -6.96 20.39 25.46
CA GLY A 169 -8.16 20.13 26.28
C GLY A 169 -9.23 19.28 25.58
N ILE A 170 -8.93 18.72 24.40
CA ILE A 170 -9.87 17.86 23.67
C ILE A 170 -9.73 16.43 24.19
N GLN A 171 -10.84 15.82 24.62
CA GLN A 171 -10.81 14.41 24.98
C GLN A 171 -10.57 13.56 23.72
N VAL A 172 -9.56 12.70 23.76
CA VAL A 172 -9.27 11.75 22.68
C VAL A 172 -9.38 10.33 23.21
N ASP A 173 -10.08 9.49 22.46
CA ASP A 173 -10.27 8.07 22.73
C ASP A 173 -9.84 7.27 21.48
N ILE A 174 -9.62 5.96 21.61
CA ILE A 174 -9.27 5.10 20.47
C ILE A 174 -10.09 3.81 20.44
N LEU A 175 -10.47 3.40 19.24
CA LEU A 175 -11.03 2.10 18.90
C LEU A 175 -10.02 1.35 18.02
N TYR A 176 -9.59 0.16 18.45
CA TYR A 176 -8.68 -0.70 17.69
C TYR A 176 -9.29 -2.06 17.33
N SER A 177 -8.87 -2.68 16.22
CA SER A 177 -9.35 -4.03 15.84
C SER A 177 -8.31 -5.14 16.01
N SER A 178 -7.02 -4.86 15.81
CA SER A 178 -6.00 -5.91 15.69
C SER A 178 -5.03 -5.97 16.88
N VAL A 179 -4.34 -4.87 17.19
CA VAL A 179 -3.30 -4.84 18.24
C VAL A 179 -3.53 -3.68 19.18
N HIS A 180 -3.44 -3.93 20.50
CA HIS A 180 -3.61 -2.90 21.52
C HIS A 180 -2.48 -1.84 21.43
N PRO A 181 -2.76 -0.53 21.55
CA PRO A 181 -1.74 0.52 21.38
C PRO A 181 -0.51 0.39 22.29
N SER A 182 -0.69 -0.07 23.54
CA SER A 182 0.42 -0.27 24.48
C SER A 182 1.38 -1.40 24.09
N GLN A 183 0.93 -2.36 23.27
CA GLN A 183 1.78 -3.45 22.77
C GLN A 183 2.69 -2.97 21.64
N VAL A 184 2.20 -2.03 20.82
CA VAL A 184 2.95 -1.42 19.72
C VAL A 184 3.98 -0.42 20.26
N TYR A 185 3.57 0.41 21.22
CA TYR A 185 4.37 1.52 21.75
C TYR A 185 4.74 1.29 23.21
N LYS A 186 5.57 0.27 23.46
CA LYS A 186 6.07 -0.04 24.81
C LYS A 186 6.77 1.19 25.39
N ASN A 187 6.45 1.54 26.64
CA ASN A 187 7.03 2.66 27.40
C ASN A 187 6.66 4.08 26.91
N LEU A 188 5.72 4.23 25.97
CA LEU A 188 5.17 5.53 25.58
C LEU A 188 3.88 5.83 26.35
N LYS A 189 3.75 7.05 26.88
CA LYS A 189 2.52 7.53 27.49
C LYS A 189 1.47 7.76 26.40
N LEU A 190 0.45 6.91 26.37
CA LEU A 190 -0.65 7.02 25.42
C LEU A 190 -1.52 8.25 25.75
N PRO A 191 -1.98 9.01 24.75
CA PRO A 191 -2.81 10.20 24.97
C PRO A 191 -4.30 9.91 25.18
N TYR A 192 -4.71 8.65 25.05
CA TYR A 192 -6.11 8.25 25.05
C TYR A 192 -6.68 8.13 26.45
N LYS A 193 -7.86 8.73 26.69
CA LYS A 193 -8.59 8.58 27.95
C LYS A 193 -9.27 7.21 28.02
N ASN A 194 -9.92 6.79 26.92
CA ASN A 194 -10.53 5.46 26.79
C ASN A 194 -9.95 4.70 25.57
N ILE A 195 -9.80 3.39 25.73
CA ILE A 195 -9.29 2.48 24.70
C ILE A 195 -10.29 1.33 24.54
N TYR A 196 -10.87 1.19 23.34
CA TYR A 196 -11.87 0.19 23.01
C TYR A 196 -11.32 -0.82 22.00
N GLN A 197 -11.74 -2.07 22.11
CA GLN A 197 -11.50 -3.10 21.10
C GLN A 197 -12.77 -3.35 20.29
N LEU A 198 -12.65 -3.38 18.97
CA LEU A 198 -13.75 -3.72 18.07
C LEU A 198 -14.03 -5.22 18.14
N GLN A 199 -15.13 -5.61 18.77
CA GLN A 199 -15.61 -6.99 18.85
C GLN A 199 -16.79 -7.22 17.89
N ASN A 200 -17.77 -6.31 17.92
CA ASN A 200 -18.96 -6.35 17.08
C ASN A 200 -19.18 -4.98 16.41
N VAL A 201 -19.28 -4.97 15.07
CA VAL A 201 -19.43 -3.75 14.27
C VAL A 201 -20.77 -3.06 14.51
N ASN A 202 -21.87 -3.81 14.63
CA ASN A 202 -23.20 -3.23 14.78
C ASN A 202 -23.36 -2.54 16.14
N GLU A 203 -22.96 -3.24 17.21
CA GLU A 203 -22.96 -2.67 18.57
C GLU A 203 -22.07 -1.42 18.65
N MET A 204 -20.91 -1.44 17.98
CA MET A 204 -20.02 -0.28 17.93
C MET A 204 -20.63 0.89 17.16
N ILE A 205 -21.35 0.64 16.07
CA ILE A 205 -22.07 1.68 15.33
C ILE A 205 -23.14 2.32 16.22
N ASP A 206 -23.91 1.52 16.97
CA ASP A 206 -24.94 2.02 17.87
C ASP A 206 -24.34 2.81 19.04
N PHE A 207 -23.27 2.29 19.66
CA PHE A 207 -22.50 3.01 20.66
C PHE A 207 -22.00 4.37 20.16
N ILE A 208 -21.41 4.42 18.96
CA ILE A 208 -20.94 5.68 18.37
C ILE A 208 -22.11 6.63 18.11
N ASN A 209 -23.25 6.11 17.63
CA ASN A 209 -24.41 6.94 17.33
C ASN A 209 -24.99 7.62 18.58
N ASP A 210 -25.01 6.89 19.70
CA ASP A 210 -25.58 7.35 20.98
C ASP A 210 -24.56 8.11 21.84
N SER A 211 -23.31 8.19 21.39
CA SER A 211 -22.24 8.90 22.08
C SER A 211 -22.27 10.42 21.87
N ASP A 212 -21.51 11.12 22.71
CA ASP A 212 -21.16 12.54 22.62
C ASP A 212 -19.91 12.81 21.75
N TYR A 213 -19.39 11.83 20.99
CA TYR A 213 -18.28 12.08 20.07
C TYR A 213 -18.67 13.13 19.02
N ASP A 214 -17.79 14.10 18.79
CA ASP A 214 -17.99 15.14 17.79
C ASP A 214 -17.57 14.66 16.39
N ILE A 215 -16.50 13.88 16.32
CA ILE A 215 -15.88 13.45 15.07
C ILE A 215 -15.14 12.12 15.25
N LEU A 216 -15.13 11.32 14.17
CA LEU A 216 -14.37 10.08 14.07
C LEU A 216 -13.12 10.34 13.22
N TYR A 217 -11.95 9.94 13.71
CA TYR A 217 -10.68 10.09 13.02
C TYR A 217 -10.15 8.71 12.59
N SER A 218 -10.24 8.37 11.31
CA SER A 218 -9.90 7.05 10.81
C SER A 218 -8.61 7.08 9.98
N SER A 219 -7.63 6.28 10.38
CA SER A 219 -6.37 6.09 9.64
C SER A 219 -6.07 4.60 9.57
N ASN A 220 -6.32 3.99 8.41
CA ASN A 220 -6.35 2.54 8.24
C ASN A 220 -5.76 2.14 6.90
N GLU A 221 -5.24 0.92 6.87
CA GLU A 221 -4.93 0.21 5.63
C GLU A 221 -5.19 -1.28 5.87
N PRO A 222 -6.04 -1.96 5.06
CA PRO A 222 -6.93 -1.40 4.04
C PRO A 222 -8.03 -0.51 4.65
N ASP A 223 -8.67 0.32 3.82
CA ASP A 223 -9.60 1.40 4.25
C ASP A 223 -10.96 0.93 4.79
N TYR A 224 -11.07 -0.34 5.17
CA TYR A 224 -12.31 -1.01 5.58
C TYR A 224 -13.01 -0.34 6.76
N LEU A 225 -12.27 0.01 7.82
CA LEU A 225 -12.86 0.65 9.01
C LEU A 225 -13.41 2.05 8.69
N THR A 226 -12.74 2.81 7.82
CA THR A 226 -13.28 4.10 7.36
C THR A 226 -14.61 3.88 6.66
N VAL A 227 -14.67 2.95 5.71
CA VAL A 227 -15.91 2.63 4.97
C VAL A 227 -17.03 2.19 5.90
N LEU A 228 -16.76 1.28 6.83
CA LEU A 228 -17.76 0.78 7.78
C LEU A 228 -18.39 1.89 8.61
N PHE A 229 -17.56 2.77 9.19
CA PHE A 229 -18.06 3.79 10.11
C PHE A 229 -18.66 5.03 9.41
N THR A 230 -18.71 5.05 8.07
CA THR A 230 -19.61 5.97 7.33
C THR A 230 -21.10 5.72 7.64
N ALA A 231 -21.47 4.56 8.21
CA ALA A 231 -22.85 4.27 8.62
C ALA A 231 -23.30 5.04 9.86
N THR A 232 -22.35 5.62 10.59
CA THR A 232 -22.65 6.33 11.83
C THR A 232 -23.31 7.68 11.54
N ASN A 233 -23.96 8.24 12.55
CA ASN A 233 -24.53 9.59 12.49
C ASN A 233 -23.48 10.68 12.73
N LYS A 234 -22.19 10.31 12.90
CA LYS A 234 -21.08 11.21 13.18
C LYS A 234 -20.23 11.44 11.92
N PRO A 235 -19.62 12.63 11.77
CA PRO A 235 -18.66 12.86 10.70
C PRO A 235 -17.41 12.00 10.89
N ILE A 236 -16.97 11.33 9.83
CA ILE A 236 -15.74 10.54 9.81
C ILE A 236 -14.71 11.16 8.88
N ILE A 237 -13.48 11.30 9.36
CA ILE A 237 -12.32 11.71 8.56
C ILE A 237 -11.57 10.48 8.09
N HIS A 238 -11.16 10.50 6.83
CA HIS A 238 -10.24 9.52 6.26
C HIS A 238 -8.82 10.12 6.16
N ASP A 239 -7.89 9.61 6.94
CA ASP A 239 -6.50 10.05 6.99
C ASP A 239 -5.57 9.06 6.28
N THR A 240 -5.15 9.42 5.08
CA THR A 240 -4.40 8.58 4.14
C THR A 240 -2.90 8.84 4.27
N HIS A 241 -2.17 7.81 4.71
CA HIS A 241 -0.71 7.84 4.81
C HIS A 241 -0.05 7.52 3.47
N ASP A 242 -0.49 6.43 2.85
CA ASP A 242 -0.06 5.95 1.55
C ASP A 242 -1.32 5.53 0.77
N MET A 243 -1.37 5.79 -0.53
CA MET A 243 -2.46 5.28 -1.36
C MET A 243 -2.14 3.86 -1.82
N MET A 244 -2.95 2.88 -1.42
CA MET A 244 -2.75 1.47 -1.76
C MET A 244 -2.65 1.26 -3.27
N SER A 245 -3.47 2.00 -4.02
CA SER A 245 -3.49 1.98 -5.49
C SER A 245 -2.22 2.48 -6.17
N LEU A 246 -1.38 3.23 -5.47
CA LEU A 246 -0.07 3.64 -5.97
C LEU A 246 1.02 2.62 -5.61
N ARG A 247 0.88 1.91 -4.49
CA ARG A 247 1.91 1.05 -3.89
C ARG A 247 2.07 -0.32 -4.53
N SER A 248 0.97 -0.98 -4.86
CA SER A 248 1.00 -2.38 -5.30
C SER A 248 -0.20 -2.73 -6.17
N ASP A 249 -0.15 -3.91 -6.79
CA ASP A 249 -1.32 -4.52 -7.42
C ASP A 249 -2.38 -4.80 -6.34
N ILE A 250 -3.44 -4.00 -6.34
CA ILE A 250 -4.56 -4.14 -5.41
C ILE A 250 -5.75 -4.82 -6.07
N THR A 251 -6.57 -5.50 -5.26
CA THR A 251 -7.79 -6.14 -5.76
C THR A 251 -8.84 -5.11 -6.15
N ASN A 252 -9.81 -5.49 -6.99
CA ASN A 252 -10.94 -4.60 -7.32
C ASN A 252 -11.71 -4.17 -6.07
N GLU A 253 -11.81 -5.05 -5.06
CA GLU A 253 -12.42 -4.73 -3.77
C GLU A 253 -11.66 -3.62 -3.06
N GLN A 254 -10.33 -3.71 -2.97
CA GLN A 254 -9.50 -2.68 -2.35
C GLN A 254 -9.60 -1.33 -3.09
N ILE A 255 -9.69 -1.32 -4.42
CA ILE A 255 -9.89 -0.07 -5.17
C ILE A 255 -11.24 0.56 -4.82
N VAL A 256 -12.29 -0.26 -4.68
CA VAL A 256 -13.62 0.22 -4.31
C VAL A 256 -13.64 0.74 -2.88
N LEU A 257 -12.98 0.05 -1.94
CA LEU A 257 -12.84 0.53 -0.57
C LEU A 257 -12.09 1.87 -0.51
N GLU A 258 -10.97 1.99 -1.24
CA GLU A 258 -10.19 3.24 -1.33
C GLU A 258 -11.06 4.38 -1.89
N TYR A 259 -11.83 4.12 -2.95
CA TYR A 259 -12.77 5.10 -3.52
C TYR A 259 -13.84 5.52 -2.50
N ILE A 260 -14.50 4.56 -1.85
CA ILE A 260 -15.59 4.87 -0.90
C ILE A 260 -15.04 5.62 0.31
N ALA A 261 -13.91 5.20 0.88
CA ALA A 261 -13.28 5.87 1.99
C ALA A 261 -12.92 7.33 1.66
N ASN A 262 -12.40 7.56 0.45
CA ASN A 262 -12.03 8.91 0.02
C ASN A 262 -13.24 9.79 -0.30
N VAL A 263 -14.27 9.25 -0.95
CA VAL A 263 -15.44 10.03 -1.39
C VAL A 263 -16.46 10.22 -0.28
N LYS A 264 -16.80 9.17 0.47
CA LYS A 264 -17.92 9.17 1.44
C LYS A 264 -17.56 9.63 2.85
N SER A 265 -16.28 9.74 3.20
CA SER A 265 -15.88 10.39 4.45
C SER A 265 -16.35 11.85 4.46
N ALA A 266 -16.45 12.48 5.63
CA ALA A 266 -16.81 13.90 5.76
C ALA A 266 -15.62 14.84 5.47
N GLY A 267 -14.39 14.35 5.62
CA GLY A 267 -13.17 15.09 5.30
C GLY A 267 -11.98 14.17 5.06
N ASN A 268 -10.96 14.67 4.38
CA ASN A 268 -9.74 13.88 4.09
C ASN A 268 -8.49 14.56 4.65
N ILE A 269 -7.57 13.74 5.13
CA ILE A 269 -6.22 14.16 5.48
C ILE A 269 -5.24 13.37 4.62
N TYR A 270 -4.24 14.06 4.06
CA TYR A 270 -3.16 13.42 3.29
C TYR A 270 -1.80 13.80 3.86
N VAL A 271 -0.85 12.87 3.86
CA VAL A 271 0.47 13.09 4.47
C VAL A 271 1.27 14.23 3.83
N ASN A 272 1.07 14.51 2.54
CA ASN A 272 1.73 15.61 1.84
C ASN A 272 0.87 16.17 0.68
N PRO A 273 1.19 17.37 0.15
CA PRO A 273 0.45 18.00 -0.95
C PRO A 273 0.40 17.18 -2.24
N MET A 274 1.45 16.43 -2.59
CA MET A 274 1.48 15.64 -3.83
C MET A 274 0.46 14.50 -3.80
N ILE A 275 0.41 13.73 -2.70
CA ILE A 275 -0.61 12.68 -2.52
C ILE A 275 -2.02 13.30 -2.51
N ARG A 276 -2.19 14.45 -1.83
CA ARG A 276 -3.46 15.18 -1.83
C ARG A 276 -3.91 15.48 -3.25
N ASP A 277 -3.06 16.06 -4.07
CA ASP A 277 -3.43 16.51 -5.42
C ASP A 277 -3.76 15.32 -6.33
N ILE A 278 -3.01 14.22 -6.20
CA ILE A 278 -3.35 12.95 -6.87
C ILE A 278 -4.73 12.47 -6.44
N ALA A 279 -5.01 12.41 -5.14
CA ALA A 279 -6.29 11.91 -4.62
C ALA A 279 -7.48 12.83 -4.99
N VAL A 280 -7.30 14.14 -4.90
CA VAL A 280 -8.32 15.14 -5.31
C VAL A 280 -8.68 14.97 -6.77
N ASN A 281 -7.70 14.80 -7.64
CA ASN A 281 -7.93 14.58 -9.07
C ASN A 281 -8.53 13.20 -9.35
N LYS A 282 -8.03 12.16 -8.68
CA LYS A 282 -8.48 10.77 -8.86
C LYS A 282 -9.92 10.56 -8.43
N PHE A 283 -10.35 11.18 -7.34
CA PHE A 283 -11.65 10.98 -6.72
C PHE A 283 -12.62 12.16 -6.83
N ASN A 284 -12.20 13.24 -7.50
CA ASN A 284 -12.97 14.48 -7.70
C ASN A 284 -13.49 15.10 -6.39
N LEU A 285 -12.57 15.40 -5.46
CA LEU A 285 -12.90 15.85 -4.10
C LEU A 285 -12.98 17.39 -3.95
N LYS A 286 -13.39 18.13 -4.99
CA LYS A 286 -13.22 19.60 -5.05
C LYS A 286 -14.03 20.41 -4.02
N ASN A 287 -15.13 19.88 -3.51
CA ASN A 287 -16.04 20.58 -2.59
C ASN A 287 -16.03 19.94 -1.18
N LYS A 288 -14.86 19.50 -0.73
CA LYS A 288 -14.72 18.75 0.52
C LYS A 288 -13.62 19.34 1.39
N PRO A 289 -13.73 19.31 2.73
CA PRO A 289 -12.65 19.70 3.61
C PRO A 289 -11.46 18.75 3.42
N ILE A 290 -10.31 19.33 3.12
CA ILE A 290 -9.06 18.58 2.93
C ILE A 290 -7.91 19.26 3.67
N LEU A 291 -7.11 18.47 4.40
CA LEU A 291 -5.92 18.93 5.09
C LEU A 291 -4.68 18.13 4.63
N SER A 292 -3.59 18.83 4.30
CA SER A 292 -2.27 18.20 4.20
C SER A 292 -1.58 18.26 5.55
N LEU A 293 -1.23 17.09 6.12
CA LEU A 293 -0.59 16.99 7.42
C LEU A 293 0.56 15.99 7.38
N HIS A 294 1.79 16.50 7.39
CA HIS A 294 2.99 15.69 7.48
C HIS A 294 3.13 14.98 8.83
N SER A 295 4.03 13.99 8.88
CA SER A 295 4.39 13.23 10.10
C SER A 295 5.31 14.00 11.06
N TYR A 296 5.00 15.26 11.36
CA TYR A 296 5.83 16.11 12.21
C TYR A 296 6.18 15.44 13.56
N ILE A 297 7.34 15.80 14.10
CA ILE A 297 7.73 15.42 15.47
C ILE A 297 6.98 16.23 16.52
N GLU A 298 6.96 15.73 17.75
CA GLU A 298 6.48 16.49 18.91
C GLU A 298 7.59 17.40 19.43
N GLU A 299 7.26 18.58 19.96
CA GLU A 299 8.27 19.51 20.49
C GLU A 299 9.09 18.93 21.65
N GLU A 300 8.48 18.07 22.47
CA GLU A 300 9.17 17.34 23.55
C GLU A 300 10.21 16.32 23.05
N GLN A 301 10.17 15.95 21.76
CA GLN A 301 11.16 15.06 21.15
C GLN A 301 12.39 15.83 20.63
N LEU A 302 12.34 17.17 20.61
CA LEU A 302 13.48 17.97 20.21
C LEU A 302 14.63 17.79 21.21
N PRO A 303 15.87 17.60 20.72
CA PRO A 303 16.99 17.29 21.59
C PRO A 303 17.39 18.51 22.44
N LEU A 304 17.46 18.31 23.75
CA LEU A 304 17.99 19.31 24.69
C LEU A 304 19.53 19.34 24.71
N LYS A 305 20.16 18.25 24.28
CA LYS A 305 21.62 18.07 24.23
C LYS A 305 22.02 17.63 22.82
N TYR A 306 23.15 18.18 22.35
CA TYR A 306 23.77 17.83 21.08
C TYR A 306 25.17 17.31 21.35
N TYR A 307 25.51 16.20 20.73
CA TYR A 307 26.87 15.66 20.78
C TYR A 307 27.79 16.35 19.78
N GLU A 308 29.09 16.29 20.06
CA GLU A 308 30.10 16.65 19.09
C GLU A 308 30.05 15.71 17.88
N LYS A 309 30.27 16.25 16.69
CA LYS A 309 30.27 15.47 15.45
C LYS A 309 31.46 14.51 15.44
N LEU A 310 31.25 13.25 15.06
CA LEU A 310 32.34 12.27 14.95
C LEU A 310 33.41 12.71 13.94
N SER A 311 33.00 13.40 12.88
CA SER A 311 33.90 13.97 11.88
C SER A 311 34.88 15.01 12.44
N ASN A 312 34.55 15.69 13.55
CA ASN A 312 35.48 16.58 14.24
C ASN A 312 36.59 15.81 14.96
N ILE A 313 36.34 14.55 15.31
CA ILE A 313 37.25 13.69 16.07
C ILE A 313 38.23 12.98 15.14
N ASP A 314 37.73 12.40 14.04
CA ASP A 314 38.54 11.54 13.16
C ASP A 314 38.74 12.09 11.73
N GLY A 315 38.07 13.19 11.38
CA GLY A 315 38.15 13.82 10.05
C GLY A 315 37.42 13.06 8.93
N GLN A 316 36.63 12.03 9.25
CA GLN A 316 35.90 11.22 8.28
C GLN A 316 34.42 11.61 8.23
N ILE A 317 33.71 11.18 7.17
CA ILE A 317 32.29 11.51 6.97
C ILE A 317 31.45 10.41 7.61
N HIS A 318 30.53 10.80 8.50
CA HIS A 318 29.59 9.90 9.18
C HIS A 318 28.15 10.22 8.79
N CYS A 319 27.47 9.27 8.19
CA CYS A 319 26.05 9.36 7.88
C CYS A 319 25.24 8.33 8.65
N VAL A 320 23.95 8.61 8.82
CA VAL A 320 23.05 7.76 9.58
C VAL A 320 21.82 7.36 8.78
N PHE A 321 21.44 6.10 8.89
CA PHE A 321 20.17 5.59 8.42
C PHE A 321 19.35 5.09 9.61
N GLU A 322 18.13 5.61 9.73
CA GLU A 322 17.12 5.10 10.66
C GLU A 322 15.86 4.58 9.93
N GLY A 323 15.16 3.65 10.58
CA GLY A 323 13.94 3.00 10.09
C GLY A 323 14.13 1.55 9.63
N GLY A 324 13.08 0.94 9.06
CA GLY A 324 13.12 -0.50 8.73
C GLY A 324 14.12 -0.87 7.64
N LEU A 325 14.86 -1.97 7.84
CA LEU A 325 15.83 -2.53 6.91
C LEU A 325 15.46 -3.99 6.60
N HIS A 326 15.57 -4.41 5.34
CA HIS A 326 15.19 -5.77 4.91
C HIS A 326 16.33 -6.43 4.12
N GLY A 327 16.62 -7.71 4.40
CA GLY A 327 17.67 -8.47 3.72
C GLY A 327 17.25 -9.17 2.42
N THR A 328 16.06 -8.87 1.89
CA THR A 328 15.52 -9.56 0.70
C THR A 328 15.76 -8.71 -0.53
N ILE A 329 16.53 -9.25 -1.48
CA ILE A 329 16.87 -8.61 -2.75
C ILE A 329 15.58 -8.17 -3.46
N GLY A 330 15.58 -6.95 -3.99
CA GLY A 330 14.43 -6.36 -4.70
C GLY A 330 13.38 -5.70 -3.81
N HIS A 331 13.44 -5.87 -2.49
CA HIS A 331 12.57 -5.12 -1.58
C HIS A 331 12.97 -3.63 -1.57
N HIS A 332 12.00 -2.70 -1.45
CA HIS A 332 12.28 -1.25 -1.44
C HIS A 332 13.13 -0.77 -0.24
N ARG A 333 13.25 -1.62 0.80
CA ARG A 333 14.12 -1.42 1.98
C ARG A 333 15.39 -2.29 1.95
N TYR A 334 15.72 -2.91 0.83
CA TYR A 334 17.00 -3.62 0.64
C TYR A 334 18.07 -2.63 0.20
N LEU A 335 18.78 -2.04 1.17
CA LEU A 335 19.70 -0.92 0.95
C LEU A 335 21.17 -1.32 0.94
N GLU A 336 21.48 -2.62 1.11
CA GLU A 336 22.87 -3.12 1.13
C GLU A 336 23.71 -2.60 -0.05
N PRO A 337 23.26 -2.63 -1.33
CA PRO A 337 24.08 -2.13 -2.44
C PRO A 337 24.46 -0.66 -2.29
N ILE A 338 23.54 0.16 -1.76
CA ILE A 338 23.78 1.58 -1.53
C ILE A 338 24.81 1.76 -0.40
N PHE A 339 24.65 1.04 0.72
CA PHE A 339 25.57 1.12 1.84
C PHE A 339 26.99 0.69 1.47
N LEU A 340 27.14 -0.38 0.67
CA LEU A 340 28.44 -0.82 0.18
C LEU A 340 29.08 0.24 -0.73
N LYS A 341 28.31 0.86 -1.62
CA LYS A 341 28.80 1.95 -2.49
C LYS A 341 29.28 3.16 -1.69
N LEU A 342 28.57 3.53 -0.61
CA LEU A 342 29.00 4.59 0.30
C LEU A 342 30.29 4.20 1.04
N ALA A 343 30.36 2.98 1.53
CA ALA A 343 31.52 2.44 2.22
C ALA A 343 32.78 2.38 1.33
N GLU A 344 32.65 2.02 0.05
CA GLU A 344 33.73 2.07 -0.95
C GLU A 344 34.32 3.49 -1.12
N ASN A 345 33.54 4.52 -0.79
CA ASN A 345 33.95 5.92 -0.83
C ASN A 345 34.47 6.44 0.53
N ASN A 346 34.76 5.55 1.48
CA ASN A 346 35.22 5.85 2.84
C ASN A 346 34.23 6.72 3.63
N ILE A 347 32.93 6.46 3.48
CA ILE A 347 31.86 7.11 4.26
C ILE A 347 31.35 6.11 5.29
N HIS A 348 31.36 6.49 6.56
CA HIS A 348 30.82 5.69 7.64
C HIS A 348 29.28 5.72 7.60
N VAL A 349 28.64 4.54 7.55
CA VAL A 349 27.18 4.38 7.55
C VAL A 349 26.74 3.77 8.88
N HIS A 350 26.09 4.56 9.72
CA HIS A 350 25.57 4.13 11.02
C HIS A 350 24.09 3.73 10.91
N LEU A 351 23.77 2.51 11.34
CA LEU A 351 22.45 1.91 11.17
C LEU A 351 21.72 1.80 12.51
N HIS A 352 20.66 2.59 12.67
CA HIS A 352 19.71 2.54 13.80
C HIS A 352 18.40 1.91 13.34
N CYS A 353 18.31 0.57 13.33
CA CYS A 353 17.17 -0.12 12.74
C CYS A 353 16.84 -1.47 13.39
N PRO A 354 15.54 -1.82 13.47
CA PRO A 354 15.14 -3.21 13.71
C PRO A 354 15.41 -4.01 12.43
N VAL A 355 16.21 -5.07 12.55
CA VAL A 355 16.64 -5.89 11.43
C VAL A 355 16.96 -7.32 11.88
N ASP A 356 16.84 -8.28 10.97
CA ASP A 356 17.28 -9.67 11.19
C ASP A 356 18.78 -9.74 11.54
N GLU A 357 19.09 -10.44 12.64
CA GLU A 357 20.46 -10.56 13.15
C GLU A 357 21.41 -11.26 12.17
N ASN A 358 20.94 -12.27 11.44
CA ASN A 358 21.77 -12.99 10.48
C ASN A 358 22.16 -12.10 9.30
N TYR A 359 21.20 -11.32 8.80
CA TYR A 359 21.45 -10.37 7.72
C TYR A 359 22.41 -9.26 8.15
N ILE A 360 22.18 -8.60 9.28
CA ILE A 360 23.06 -7.49 9.72
C ILE A 360 24.48 -7.99 10.00
N ASN A 361 24.64 -9.16 10.62
CA ASN A 361 25.96 -9.77 10.86
C ASN A 361 26.70 -10.09 9.56
N LYS A 362 26.00 -10.50 8.50
CA LYS A 362 26.60 -10.70 7.18
C LYS A 362 26.99 -9.37 6.53
N LEU A 363 26.17 -8.34 6.66
CA LEU A 363 26.42 -7.01 6.09
C LEU A 363 27.66 -6.36 6.73
N LEU A 364 27.78 -6.37 8.06
CA LEU A 364 28.91 -5.76 8.78
C LEU A 364 30.27 -6.40 8.41
N LYS A 365 30.29 -7.68 8.07
CA LYS A 365 31.51 -8.37 7.60
C LYS A 365 32.00 -7.88 6.24
N LYS A 366 31.16 -7.21 5.44
CA LYS A 366 31.51 -6.75 4.10
C LYS A 366 32.32 -5.46 4.11
N SER A 367 32.18 -4.61 5.14
CA SER A 367 32.95 -3.39 5.24
C SER A 367 33.03 -2.85 6.67
N LYS A 368 34.23 -2.42 7.07
CA LYS A 368 34.47 -1.71 8.33
C LYS A 368 33.82 -0.32 8.42
N TYR A 369 33.30 0.20 7.30
CA TYR A 369 32.63 1.50 7.23
C TYR A 369 31.12 1.40 7.51
N ILE A 370 30.58 0.20 7.73
CA ILE A 370 29.17 0.01 8.07
C ILE A 370 29.08 -0.39 9.54
N HIS A 371 28.26 0.34 10.31
CA HIS A 371 28.14 0.21 11.77
C HIS A 371 26.70 -0.07 12.14
N TYR A 372 26.47 -1.06 13.01
CA TYR A 372 25.15 -1.32 13.58
C TYR A 372 25.07 -0.78 15.00
N GLU A 373 24.15 0.15 15.22
CA GLU A 373 24.01 0.88 16.49
C GLU A 373 22.83 0.36 17.34
N GLY A 374 22.03 -0.57 16.79
CA GLY A 374 20.88 -1.15 17.48
C GLY A 374 19.58 -0.35 17.32
N VAL A 375 18.67 -0.55 18.27
CA VAL A 375 17.36 0.14 18.35
C VAL A 375 17.26 0.82 19.71
N THR A 376 16.83 2.08 19.71
CA THR A 376 16.61 2.86 20.94
C THR A 376 15.27 3.61 20.87
N SER A 377 14.89 4.30 21.95
CA SER A 377 13.66 5.10 21.97
C SER A 377 13.75 6.28 20.99
N PRO A 378 12.63 6.78 20.45
CA PRO A 378 12.65 7.92 19.52
C PRO A 378 13.39 9.15 20.06
N GLN A 379 13.21 9.48 21.35
CA GLN A 379 13.90 10.62 21.97
C GLN A 379 15.42 10.42 22.03
N ASN A 380 15.85 9.22 22.45
CA ASN A 380 17.28 8.91 22.51
C ASN A 380 17.88 8.83 21.10
N LEU A 381 17.13 8.32 20.13
CA LEU A 381 17.56 8.20 18.75
C LEU A 381 17.90 9.56 18.14
N ILE A 382 17.00 10.55 18.29
CA ILE A 382 17.25 11.90 17.78
C ILE A 382 18.51 12.51 18.41
N VAL A 383 18.68 12.37 19.73
CA VAL A 383 19.87 12.85 20.44
C VAL A 383 21.14 12.13 19.97
N GLU A 384 21.12 10.80 19.84
CA GLU A 384 22.23 10.01 19.33
C GLU A 384 22.61 10.40 17.91
N MET A 385 21.64 10.69 17.04
CA MET A 385 21.90 11.10 15.66
C MET A 385 22.62 12.44 15.55
N THR A 386 22.57 13.29 16.59
CA THR A 386 23.25 14.60 16.57
C THR A 386 24.77 14.50 16.39
N LYS A 387 25.38 13.34 16.70
CA LYS A 387 26.83 13.11 16.51
C LYS A 387 27.25 12.81 15.06
N TYR A 388 26.31 12.59 14.15
CA TYR A 388 26.59 12.30 12.74
C TYR A 388 26.50 13.55 11.86
N ASP A 389 27.01 13.50 10.65
CA ASP A 389 27.03 14.64 9.74
C ASP A 389 25.75 14.74 8.90
N ILE A 390 25.27 13.62 8.39
CA ILE A 390 24.21 13.57 7.36
C ILE A 390 23.18 12.49 7.67
N GLY A 391 21.88 12.81 7.52
CA GLY A 391 20.79 11.83 7.54
C GLY A 391 20.52 11.23 6.15
N LEU A 392 20.26 9.92 6.08
CA LEU A 392 19.97 9.21 4.82
C LEU A 392 18.46 8.96 4.65
N ALA A 393 17.83 9.66 3.71
CA ALA A 393 16.44 9.44 3.29
C ALA A 393 16.41 8.73 1.94
N ILE A 394 16.80 7.45 1.94
CA ILE A 394 17.01 6.64 0.73
C ILE A 394 16.13 5.38 0.69
N PHE A 395 15.89 4.89 -0.53
CA PHE A 395 15.15 3.66 -0.84
C PHE A 395 15.83 2.88 -1.97
N ASN A 396 15.56 1.58 -2.06
CA ASN A 396 15.92 0.78 -3.22
C ASN A 396 14.88 0.97 -4.34
N LEU A 397 15.24 1.75 -5.35
CA LEU A 397 14.34 2.14 -6.43
C LEU A 397 14.32 1.07 -7.53
N THR A 398 13.11 0.69 -7.94
CA THR A 398 12.85 -0.18 -9.09
C THR A 398 11.75 0.46 -9.93
N GLU A 399 11.65 0.11 -11.23
CA GLU A 399 10.57 0.63 -12.08
C GLU A 399 9.18 0.40 -11.47
N ARG A 400 9.00 -0.74 -10.78
CA ARG A 400 7.72 -1.11 -10.16
C ARG A 400 7.34 -0.22 -8.97
N ASN A 401 8.31 0.22 -8.18
CA ASN A 401 8.03 0.94 -6.93
C ASN A 401 8.24 2.47 -7.03
N LYS A 402 8.80 2.98 -8.13
CA LYS A 402 9.14 4.40 -8.27
C LYS A 402 7.90 5.30 -8.15
N THR A 403 6.80 5.00 -8.85
CA THR A 403 5.55 5.78 -8.79
C THR A 403 4.99 5.92 -7.37
N PHE A 404 5.06 4.85 -6.59
CA PHE A 404 4.69 4.86 -5.18
C PHE A 404 5.62 5.76 -4.37
N LEU A 405 6.93 5.48 -4.47
CA LEU A 405 7.94 6.16 -3.67
C LEU A 405 8.06 7.64 -4.00
N ASP A 406 7.77 8.05 -5.25
CA ASP A 406 7.74 9.46 -5.67
C ASP A 406 6.76 10.30 -4.85
N THR A 407 5.76 9.65 -4.23
CA THR A 407 4.76 10.29 -3.39
C THR A 407 5.00 10.07 -1.88
N ALA A 408 5.89 9.16 -1.51
CA ALA A 408 6.13 8.80 -0.11
C ALA A 408 6.87 9.91 0.65
N PHE A 409 6.56 10.05 1.95
CA PHE A 409 7.24 11.04 2.82
C PHE A 409 7.46 10.48 4.23
N PRO A 410 8.60 9.81 4.49
CA PRO A 410 8.83 9.04 5.71
C PRO A 410 9.15 9.92 6.93
N ASN A 411 8.89 9.37 8.13
CA ASN A 411 9.13 10.03 9.41
C ASN A 411 10.58 10.52 9.59
N LYS A 412 11.55 9.73 9.13
CA LYS A 412 12.99 10.00 9.25
C LYS A 412 13.44 11.38 8.79
N ILE A 413 12.73 11.97 7.82
CA ILE A 413 13.02 13.33 7.35
C ILE A 413 12.89 14.32 8.51
N TRP A 414 11.82 14.20 9.29
CA TRP A 414 11.57 15.07 10.44
C TRP A 414 12.55 14.80 11.58
N ASP A 415 12.90 13.53 11.80
CA ASP A 415 13.84 13.13 12.85
C ASP A 415 15.27 13.62 12.55
N TYR A 416 15.72 13.59 11.29
CA TYR A 416 17.01 14.16 10.88
C TYR A 416 17.05 15.67 11.02
N LEU A 417 15.98 16.38 10.61
CA LEU A 417 15.91 17.84 10.81
C LEU A 417 15.91 18.20 12.29
N ALA A 418 15.25 17.42 13.14
CA ALA A 418 15.26 17.58 14.60
C ALA A 418 16.66 17.38 15.19
N ALA A 419 17.43 16.44 14.65
CA ALA A 419 18.84 16.21 15.00
C ALA A 419 19.80 17.26 14.39
N SER A 420 19.27 18.30 13.72
CA SER A 420 20.04 19.32 12.99
C SER A 420 20.98 18.74 11.93
N LEU A 421 20.50 17.72 11.20
CA LEU A 421 21.24 17.08 10.11
C LEU A 421 20.70 17.53 8.74
N PRO A 422 21.57 17.98 7.82
CA PRO A 422 21.21 18.00 6.41
C PRO A 422 20.98 16.58 5.89
N ILE A 423 20.19 16.45 4.83
CA ILE A 423 19.68 15.16 4.38
C ILE A 423 20.20 14.83 2.97
N MET A 424 20.64 13.60 2.81
CA MET A 424 20.89 13.00 1.50
C MET A 424 19.66 12.17 1.10
N PHE A 425 19.03 12.56 -0.01
CA PHE A 425 17.75 12.01 -0.47
C PHE A 425 17.93 11.02 -1.63
N ALA A 426 17.04 10.02 -1.74
CA ALA A 426 16.87 9.27 -2.99
C ALA A 426 16.30 10.16 -4.12
N ASP A 427 16.53 9.74 -5.37
CA ASP A 427 15.99 10.40 -6.57
C ASP A 427 14.47 10.14 -6.74
N LEU A 428 13.71 10.87 -5.94
CA LEU A 428 12.25 10.86 -5.87
C LEU A 428 11.72 12.30 -6.03
N ILE A 429 10.58 12.44 -6.71
CA ILE A 429 9.98 13.74 -7.02
C ILE A 429 9.70 14.54 -5.74
N SER A 430 9.02 13.94 -4.75
CA SER A 430 8.71 14.59 -3.47
C SER A 430 9.94 15.06 -2.71
N PHE A 431 11.04 14.28 -2.77
CA PHE A 431 12.27 14.57 -2.05
C PHE A 431 13.06 15.68 -2.72
N LYS A 432 13.17 15.65 -4.05
CA LYS A 432 13.83 16.69 -4.83
C LYS A 432 13.16 18.04 -4.60
N GLN A 433 11.83 18.09 -4.75
CA GLN A 433 11.06 19.31 -4.51
C GLN A 433 11.25 19.82 -3.08
N PHE A 434 11.13 18.95 -2.07
CA PHE A 434 11.28 19.34 -0.67
C PHE A 434 12.69 19.87 -0.35
N ALA A 435 13.73 19.24 -0.91
CA ALA A 435 15.13 19.65 -0.73
C ALA A 435 15.39 21.02 -1.36
N GLU A 436 14.92 21.25 -2.59
CA GLU A 436 15.11 22.50 -3.33
C GLU A 436 14.36 23.68 -2.68
N GLU A 437 13.09 23.48 -2.29
CA GLU A 437 12.26 24.55 -1.71
C GLU A 437 12.74 25.00 -0.33
N ASN A 438 13.37 24.11 0.43
CA ASN A 438 13.69 24.35 1.84
C ASN A 438 15.19 24.43 2.14
N GLY A 439 16.05 24.09 1.17
CA GLY A 439 17.50 24.14 1.32
C GLY A 439 18.02 23.20 2.41
N VAL A 440 17.42 22.01 2.57
CA VAL A 440 17.69 21.09 3.68
C VAL A 440 18.56 19.88 3.29
N GLY A 441 18.92 19.75 2.02
CA GLY A 441 19.61 18.56 1.54
C GLY A 441 19.83 18.53 0.04
N LYS A 442 20.32 17.40 -0.47
CA LYS A 442 20.52 17.13 -1.91
C LYS A 442 20.12 15.69 -2.25
N VAL A 443 19.89 15.43 -3.54
CA VAL A 443 19.63 14.09 -4.08
C VAL A 443 20.95 13.36 -4.32
N LEU A 444 21.02 12.09 -3.92
CA LEU A 444 22.17 11.22 -4.10
C LEU A 444 22.23 10.68 -5.53
N ASN A 445 23.31 10.99 -6.24
CA ASN A 445 23.67 10.33 -7.48
C ASN A 445 24.78 9.29 -7.23
N LEU A 446 24.42 8.01 -7.30
CA LEU A 446 25.34 6.88 -7.07
C LEU A 446 26.37 6.68 -8.19
N ASP A 447 26.15 7.27 -9.36
CA ASP A 447 27.06 7.20 -10.51
C ASP A 447 28.02 8.40 -10.57
N GLY A 448 27.81 9.42 -9.72
CA GLY A 448 28.66 10.59 -9.61
C GLY A 448 29.79 10.45 -8.59
N ASP A 449 30.49 11.56 -8.31
CA ASP A 449 31.45 11.63 -7.20
C ASP A 449 30.68 11.67 -5.87
N ILE A 450 30.49 10.50 -5.26
CA ILE A 450 29.74 10.35 -4.00
C ILE A 450 30.41 11.13 -2.87
N LYS A 451 31.75 11.08 -2.77
CA LYS A 451 32.45 11.72 -1.66
C LYS A 451 32.35 13.24 -1.73
N GLN A 452 32.43 13.82 -2.92
CA GLN A 452 32.23 15.26 -3.10
C GLN A 452 30.78 15.67 -2.83
N GLN A 453 29.80 14.88 -3.28
CA GLN A 453 28.37 15.14 -2.99
C GLN A 453 28.11 15.21 -1.48
N PHE A 454 28.70 14.32 -0.67
CA PHE A 454 28.54 14.35 0.78
C PHE A 454 29.20 15.58 1.41
N LYS A 455 30.40 15.98 0.94
CA LYS A 455 31.05 17.23 1.40
C LYS A 455 30.16 18.44 1.14
N ASP A 456 29.58 18.54 -0.06
CA ASP A 456 28.70 19.67 -0.40
C ASP A 456 27.42 19.70 0.46
N VAL A 457 26.93 18.55 0.91
CA VAL A 457 25.76 18.48 1.81
C VAL A 457 26.12 18.89 3.23
N MET A 458 27.33 18.62 3.71
CA MET A 458 27.81 19.06 5.03
C MET A 458 27.90 20.59 5.19
N ASP A 459 28.00 21.31 4.07
CA ASP A 459 27.98 22.78 4.05
C ASP A 459 26.59 23.34 4.35
N ILE A 460 25.53 22.54 4.19
CA ILE A 460 24.16 22.92 4.52
C ILE A 460 23.99 22.89 6.05
N LYS A 461 23.69 24.05 6.65
CA LYS A 461 23.46 24.18 8.10
C LYS A 461 21.96 24.19 8.41
N ILE A 462 21.53 23.20 9.18
CA ILE A 462 20.18 23.15 9.76
C ILE A 462 20.22 23.73 11.16
N ASP A 463 19.49 24.82 11.38
CA ASP A 463 19.39 25.47 12.70
C ASP A 463 18.69 24.57 13.73
N LYS A 464 19.11 24.63 15.00
CA LYS A 464 18.52 23.81 16.07
C LYS A 464 17.03 24.08 16.28
N ASN A 465 16.59 25.31 16.01
CA ASN A 465 15.20 25.72 16.09
C ASN A 465 14.51 25.72 14.72
N PHE A 466 15.11 25.12 13.67
CA PHE A 466 14.58 25.13 12.31
C PHE A 466 13.11 24.70 12.25
N LEU A 467 12.78 23.58 12.89
CA LEU A 467 11.40 23.06 12.94
C LEU A 467 10.44 23.97 13.72
N ILE A 468 10.90 24.58 14.82
CA ILE A 468 10.09 25.54 15.60
C ILE A 468 9.81 26.79 14.77
N ASN A 469 10.83 27.35 14.14
CA ASN A 469 10.76 28.57 13.32
C ASN A 469 9.82 28.37 12.13
N LYS A 470 9.85 27.19 11.51
CA LYS A 470 8.93 26.80 10.42
C LYS A 470 7.54 26.37 10.90
N LYS A 471 7.32 26.24 12.22
CA LYS A 471 6.10 25.69 12.84
C LYS A 471 5.80 24.26 12.39
N TRP A 472 6.84 23.47 12.14
CA TRP A 472 6.79 22.07 11.66
C TRP A 472 6.90 21.07 12.81
N THR A 473 6.10 21.29 13.84
CA THR A 473 5.94 20.36 14.96
C THR A 473 4.46 20.05 15.12
N MET A 474 4.13 18.86 15.62
CA MET A 474 2.73 18.45 15.76
C MET A 474 1.97 19.38 16.71
N ASN A 475 2.64 19.87 17.76
CA ASN A 475 2.10 20.85 18.71
C ASN A 475 1.69 22.16 18.03
N ARG A 476 2.48 22.64 17.05
CA ARG A 476 2.17 23.85 16.27
C ARG A 476 1.09 23.61 15.22
N ALA A 477 1.03 22.40 14.67
CA ALA A 477 0.00 21.99 13.72
C ALA A 477 -1.39 21.83 14.38
N ALA A 478 -1.46 21.63 15.70
CA ALA A 478 -2.70 21.37 16.44
C ALA A 478 -3.83 22.36 16.13
N ALA A 479 -3.54 23.67 16.04
CA ALA A 479 -4.54 24.69 15.75
C ALA A 479 -5.17 24.50 14.36
N ASN A 480 -4.37 24.17 13.35
CA ASN A 480 -4.85 23.90 11.99
C ASN A 480 -5.66 22.60 11.93
N ILE A 481 -5.24 21.58 12.68
CA ILE A 481 -5.98 20.32 12.81
C ILE A 481 -7.37 20.61 13.42
N ILE A 482 -7.43 21.33 14.55
CA ILE A 482 -8.70 21.68 15.20
C ILE A 482 -9.60 22.48 14.25
N LYS A 483 -9.05 23.50 13.57
CA LYS A 483 -9.80 24.27 12.56
C LYS A 483 -10.39 23.38 11.47
N PHE A 484 -9.62 22.40 10.99
CA PHE A 484 -10.08 21.41 10.02
C PHE A 484 -11.19 20.51 10.59
N LEU A 485 -11.05 19.99 11.81
CA LEU A 485 -12.08 19.18 12.47
C LEU A 485 -13.40 19.94 12.60
N VAL A 486 -13.34 21.23 12.97
CA VAL A 486 -14.51 22.12 13.06
C VAL A 486 -15.16 22.31 11.69
N CYS A 487 -14.37 22.55 10.65
CA CYS A 487 -14.86 22.66 9.27
C CYS A 487 -15.63 21.41 8.84
N VAL A 488 -15.04 20.22 9.05
CA VAL A 488 -15.65 18.93 8.74
C VAL A 488 -16.96 18.73 9.51
N LYS A 489 -16.98 19.03 10.81
CA LYS A 489 -18.18 18.90 11.65
C LYS A 489 -19.30 19.79 11.13
N ASN A 490 -19.01 21.06 10.85
CA ASN A 490 -20.01 22.04 10.42
C ASN A 490 -20.60 21.67 9.05
N GLU A 491 -19.76 21.37 8.06
CA GLU A 491 -20.23 21.00 6.72
C GLU A 491 -21.10 19.73 6.74
N TYR A 492 -20.69 18.71 7.52
CA TYR A 492 -21.44 17.47 7.63
C TYR A 492 -22.86 17.65 8.16
N TYR A 493 -23.05 18.49 9.18
CA TYR A 493 -24.38 18.74 9.76
C TYR A 493 -25.21 19.71 8.91
N LEU A 494 -24.58 20.69 8.23
CA LEU A 494 -25.25 21.54 7.26
C LEU A 494 -25.86 20.74 6.10
N ASP A 495 -25.10 19.81 5.53
CA ASP A 495 -25.58 18.94 4.45
C ASP A 495 -26.75 18.06 4.92
N LYS A 496 -26.68 17.51 6.15
CA LYS A 496 -27.77 16.71 6.70
C LYS A 496 -29.04 17.52 6.96
N GLU A 497 -28.94 18.74 7.43
CA GLU A 497 -30.11 19.61 7.62
C GLU A 497 -30.80 19.92 6.29
N GLN A 498 -30.04 20.16 5.21
CA GLN A 498 -30.60 20.33 3.86
C GLN A 498 -31.28 19.05 3.33
N VAL A 499 -30.72 17.87 3.63
CA VAL A 499 -31.30 16.57 3.23
C VAL A 499 -32.56 16.21 4.06
N ILE A 500 -32.57 16.51 5.36
CA ILE A 500 -33.74 16.28 6.23
C ILE A 500 -34.90 17.19 5.84
N ASN A 501 -34.62 18.43 5.42
CA ASN A 501 -35.63 19.36 4.92
C ASN A 501 -36.18 18.99 3.53
N SER A 502 -35.47 18.17 2.75
CA SER A 502 -35.91 17.73 1.42
C SER A 502 -36.56 16.34 1.39
N ASN A 503 -36.33 15.49 2.39
CA ASN A 503 -36.89 14.14 2.46
C ASN A 503 -37.61 13.87 3.79
N LYS A 504 -38.84 14.41 3.93
CA LYS A 504 -39.82 13.87 4.89
C LYS A 504 -40.45 12.61 4.32
N GLY A 505 -39.72 11.51 4.35
CA GLY A 505 -40.22 10.23 3.90
C GLY A 505 -39.16 9.15 3.96
N GLU A 506 -39.37 8.22 4.89
CA GLU A 506 -38.93 6.83 4.78
C GLU A 506 -37.43 6.52 5.05
N ILE A 507 -37.18 5.71 6.09
CA ILE A 507 -36.61 4.35 6.00
C ILE A 507 -35.94 3.96 7.33
N LYS A 508 -36.60 3.07 8.09
CA LYS A 508 -35.95 2.12 9.00
C LYS A 508 -35.56 0.88 8.18
N LYS A 509 -34.40 0.90 7.52
CA LYS A 509 -33.70 -0.32 7.04
C LYS A 509 -32.37 -0.41 7.76
N ASN A 510 -31.91 -1.63 7.97
CA ASN A 510 -30.68 -1.93 8.68
C ASN A 510 -29.51 -1.11 8.08
N LYS A 511 -28.87 -0.22 8.86
CA LYS A 511 -27.88 0.76 8.37
C LYS A 511 -26.72 0.09 7.61
N TYR A 512 -26.37 -1.13 8.00
CA TYR A 512 -25.34 -1.95 7.37
C TYR A 512 -25.70 -2.43 5.96
N GLU A 513 -26.95 -2.83 5.70
CA GLU A 513 -27.38 -3.30 4.38
C GLU A 513 -27.26 -2.21 3.32
N ARG A 514 -27.50 -0.95 3.69
CA ARG A 514 -27.30 0.21 2.82
C ARG A 514 -25.83 0.38 2.42
N ILE A 515 -24.89 0.21 3.34
CA ILE A 515 -23.46 0.26 3.03
C ILE A 515 -23.07 -0.88 2.09
N ILE A 516 -23.52 -2.10 2.36
CA ILE A 516 -23.24 -3.24 1.49
C ILE A 516 -23.84 -3.02 0.08
N GLN A 517 -25.02 -2.42 -0.01
CA GLN A 517 -25.63 -2.03 -1.29
C GLN A 517 -24.83 -0.94 -2.00
N ASP A 518 -24.36 0.08 -1.29
CA ASP A 518 -23.53 1.14 -1.85
C ASP A 518 -22.16 0.60 -2.31
N ILE A 519 -21.54 -0.31 -1.56
CA ILE A 519 -20.32 -1.01 -1.95
C ILE A 519 -20.57 -1.80 -3.23
N ARG A 520 -21.63 -2.62 -3.28
CA ARG A 520 -22.00 -3.41 -4.47
C ARG A 520 -22.26 -2.52 -5.69
N LYS A 521 -23.04 -1.45 -5.52
CA LYS A 521 -23.36 -0.50 -6.59
C LYS A 521 -22.12 0.22 -7.10
N THR A 522 -21.25 0.71 -6.20
CA THR A 522 -19.99 1.34 -6.59
C THR A 522 -19.06 0.33 -7.26
N TYR A 523 -19.01 -0.91 -6.79
CA TYR A 523 -18.24 -1.98 -7.41
C TYR A 523 -18.74 -2.29 -8.83
N ASP A 524 -20.05 -2.38 -9.03
CA ASP A 524 -20.65 -2.61 -10.34
C ASP A 524 -20.39 -1.43 -11.28
N ASN A 525 -20.51 -0.19 -10.79
CA ASN A 525 -20.19 1.02 -11.55
C ASN A 525 -18.69 1.09 -11.91
N PHE A 526 -17.80 0.74 -10.99
CA PHE A 526 -16.36 0.70 -11.22
C PHE A 526 -16.00 -0.38 -12.25
N LYS A 527 -16.62 -1.57 -12.14
CA LYS A 527 -16.50 -2.66 -13.10
C LYS A 527 -16.98 -2.25 -14.50
N LEU A 528 -18.01 -1.41 -14.59
CA LEU A 528 -18.51 -0.82 -15.83
C LEU A 528 -17.57 0.26 -16.39
N ALA A 529 -17.11 1.19 -15.55
CA ALA A 529 -16.22 2.29 -15.93
C ALA A 529 -14.83 1.82 -16.40
N ASN A 530 -14.34 0.68 -15.89
CA ASN A 530 -13.09 0.06 -16.29
C ASN A 530 -13.20 -0.89 -17.50
N ARG A 531 -14.39 -1.00 -18.11
CA ARG A 531 -14.49 -1.75 -19.37
C ARG A 531 -13.72 -1.02 -20.45
N LYS A 532 -12.97 -1.80 -21.23
CA LYS A 532 -12.17 -1.28 -22.32
C LYS A 532 -13.09 -0.83 -23.46
N LYS A 533 -12.80 0.36 -24.01
CA LYS A 533 -13.48 0.92 -25.16
C LYS A 533 -12.93 0.27 -26.42
N VAL A 534 -13.80 -0.25 -27.27
CA VAL A 534 -13.38 -0.96 -28.48
C VAL A 534 -14.06 -0.38 -29.72
N VAL A 535 -13.32 -0.33 -30.81
CA VAL A 535 -13.85 -0.20 -32.16
C VAL A 535 -13.93 -1.60 -32.77
N LEU A 536 -15.08 -1.96 -33.33
CA LEU A 536 -15.26 -3.21 -34.05
C LEU A 536 -15.18 -2.96 -35.56
N ILE A 537 -14.41 -3.77 -36.29
CA ILE A 537 -14.33 -3.74 -37.75
C ILE A 537 -14.59 -5.16 -38.25
N GLY A 538 -15.59 -5.37 -39.09
CA GLY A 538 -15.93 -6.73 -39.49
C GLY A 538 -17.10 -6.80 -40.44
N THR A 539 -17.49 -8.00 -40.84
CA THR A 539 -18.75 -8.19 -41.58
C THR A 539 -19.94 -8.24 -40.62
N THR A 540 -21.12 -7.83 -41.07
CA THR A 540 -22.35 -7.84 -40.27
C THR A 540 -22.59 -9.20 -39.63
N ASP A 541 -22.36 -10.30 -40.36
CA ASP A 541 -22.60 -11.64 -39.87
C ASP A 541 -21.62 -12.04 -38.75
N CYS A 542 -20.33 -11.72 -38.90
CA CYS A 542 -19.33 -12.07 -37.90
C CYS A 542 -19.53 -11.28 -36.60
N ILE A 543 -19.74 -9.96 -36.69
CA ILE A 543 -19.97 -9.12 -35.53
C ILE A 543 -21.24 -9.51 -34.78
N LYS A 544 -22.33 -9.84 -35.50
CA LYS A 544 -23.57 -10.33 -34.87
C LYS A 544 -23.36 -11.67 -34.19
N LYS A 545 -22.69 -12.62 -34.84
CA LYS A 545 -22.40 -13.95 -34.30
C LYS A 545 -21.63 -13.88 -32.98
N ASN A 546 -20.70 -12.93 -32.86
CA ASN A 546 -19.82 -12.80 -31.70
C ASN A 546 -20.24 -11.71 -30.70
N MET A 547 -21.43 -11.12 -30.85
CA MET A 547 -21.88 -9.96 -30.06
C MET A 547 -21.88 -10.22 -28.55
N ASP A 548 -22.29 -11.41 -28.10
CA ASP A 548 -22.27 -11.78 -26.69
C ASP A 548 -20.85 -11.77 -26.10
N SER A 549 -19.85 -12.13 -26.91
CA SER A 549 -18.44 -12.08 -26.50
C SER A 549 -17.94 -10.64 -26.38
N PHE A 550 -18.52 -9.70 -27.14
CA PHE A 550 -18.21 -8.27 -27.05
C PHE A 550 -18.91 -7.54 -25.90
N SER A 551 -19.88 -8.18 -25.22
CA SER A 551 -20.59 -7.59 -24.07
C SER A 551 -19.69 -7.21 -22.89
N ALA A 552 -18.45 -7.73 -22.87
CA ALA A 552 -17.42 -7.37 -21.89
C ALA A 552 -16.76 -6.00 -22.16
N PHE A 553 -16.99 -5.38 -23.31
CA PHE A 553 -16.39 -4.10 -23.74
C PHE A 553 -17.43 -2.98 -23.81
N ILE A 554 -16.95 -1.74 -23.87
CA ILE A 554 -17.75 -0.58 -24.32
C ILE A 554 -17.50 -0.44 -25.81
N ILE A 555 -18.52 -0.69 -26.64
CA ILE A 555 -18.39 -0.55 -28.10
C ILE A 555 -18.50 0.94 -28.43
N SER A 556 -17.37 1.59 -28.74
CA SER A 556 -17.31 3.01 -29.10
C SER A 556 -17.81 3.27 -30.52
N LYS A 557 -17.53 2.34 -31.44
CA LYS A 557 -17.95 2.42 -32.85
C LYS A 557 -17.87 1.03 -33.48
N THR A 558 -18.71 0.78 -34.47
CA THR A 558 -18.69 -0.44 -35.28
C THR A 558 -18.67 -0.06 -36.77
N TYR A 559 -17.72 -0.63 -37.51
CA TYR A 559 -17.59 -0.53 -38.96
C TYR A 559 -17.96 -1.87 -39.60
N MET A 560 -19.08 -1.88 -40.32
CA MET A 560 -19.56 -3.05 -41.06
C MET A 560 -19.05 -2.98 -42.50
N LEU A 561 -18.10 -3.83 -42.86
CA LEU A 561 -17.41 -3.82 -44.17
C LEU A 561 -18.35 -4.09 -45.35
N ASP A 562 -19.45 -4.80 -45.11
CA ASP A 562 -20.50 -5.09 -46.09
C ASP A 562 -21.49 -3.92 -46.29
N LYS A 563 -21.34 -2.82 -45.54
CA LYS A 563 -22.25 -1.66 -45.57
C LYS A 563 -21.55 -0.33 -45.80
N VAL A 564 -20.23 -0.33 -45.94
CA VAL A 564 -19.42 0.87 -46.08
C VAL A 564 -18.41 0.63 -47.20
N ASP A 565 -18.39 1.51 -48.21
CA ASP A 565 -17.53 1.36 -49.39
C ASP A 565 -16.03 1.49 -49.04
N THR A 566 -15.69 2.36 -48.08
CA THR A 566 -14.33 2.56 -47.55
C THR A 566 -14.37 3.07 -46.11
N ILE A 567 -13.54 2.51 -45.22
CA ILE A 567 -13.38 3.04 -43.85
C ILE A 567 -12.41 4.22 -43.89
N GLU A 568 -12.91 5.44 -43.67
CA GLU A 568 -12.05 6.63 -43.57
C GLU A 568 -11.24 6.61 -42.26
N LEU A 569 -9.91 6.64 -42.38
CA LEU A 569 -8.99 6.59 -41.24
C LEU A 569 -9.10 7.80 -40.29
N ASN A 570 -9.51 8.96 -40.80
CA ASN A 570 -9.79 10.15 -40.00
C ASN A 570 -10.93 9.90 -39.01
N ASP A 571 -11.93 9.10 -39.39
CA ASP A 571 -13.03 8.74 -38.50
C ASP A 571 -12.54 7.84 -37.36
N ILE A 572 -11.70 6.83 -37.64
CA ILE A 572 -11.14 5.97 -36.60
C ILE A 572 -10.33 6.79 -35.60
N ASN A 573 -9.44 7.68 -36.09
CA ASN A 573 -8.60 8.52 -35.22
C ASN A 573 -9.41 9.51 -34.36
N SER A 574 -10.63 9.85 -34.76
CA SER A 574 -11.54 10.69 -33.97
C SER A 574 -12.26 9.96 -32.83
N VAL A 575 -12.28 8.62 -32.84
CA VAL A 575 -12.98 7.80 -31.85
C VAL A 575 -12.08 7.55 -30.64
N ASN A 576 -12.63 7.71 -29.43
CA ASN A 576 -11.93 7.32 -28.20
C ASN A 576 -12.04 5.80 -27.98
N TYR A 577 -10.94 5.07 -28.18
CA TYR A 577 -10.86 3.63 -27.99
C TYR A 577 -9.54 3.18 -27.36
N ASP A 578 -9.61 2.05 -26.64
CA ASP A 578 -8.45 1.30 -26.17
C ASP A 578 -7.94 0.34 -27.25
N TYR A 579 -8.86 -0.36 -27.94
CA TYR A 579 -8.53 -1.39 -28.94
C TYR A 579 -9.41 -1.31 -30.19
N ILE A 580 -8.88 -1.81 -31.30
CA ILE A 580 -9.62 -2.14 -32.52
C ILE A 580 -9.66 -3.66 -32.63
N ILE A 581 -10.86 -4.24 -32.70
CA ILE A 581 -11.06 -5.68 -32.90
C ILE A 581 -11.54 -5.89 -34.34
N ILE A 582 -10.82 -6.74 -35.08
CA ILE A 582 -11.12 -7.09 -36.47
C ILE A 582 -11.70 -8.50 -36.53
N ASP A 583 -12.92 -8.63 -37.07
CA ASP A 583 -13.63 -9.89 -37.20
C ASP A 583 -14.32 -10.01 -38.58
N THR A 584 -13.59 -10.51 -39.57
CA THR A 584 -14.09 -10.64 -40.95
C THR A 584 -14.47 -12.07 -41.34
N GLY A 585 -14.17 -13.05 -40.49
CA GLY A 585 -14.27 -14.48 -40.84
C GLY A 585 -13.28 -14.94 -41.94
N ASN A 586 -12.36 -14.08 -42.37
CA ASN A 586 -11.34 -14.38 -43.37
C ASN A 586 -9.98 -13.76 -43.01
N ASN A 587 -8.99 -14.61 -42.79
CA ASN A 587 -7.67 -14.24 -42.25
C ASN A 587 -6.93 -13.27 -43.17
N LEU A 588 -6.98 -13.50 -44.49
CA LEU A 588 -6.31 -12.64 -45.46
C LEU A 588 -6.86 -11.22 -45.43
N ILE A 589 -8.19 -11.08 -45.34
CA ILE A 589 -8.86 -9.79 -45.25
C ILE A 589 -8.55 -9.12 -43.90
N SER A 590 -8.60 -9.89 -42.80
CA SER A 590 -8.26 -9.38 -41.47
C SER A 590 -6.81 -8.87 -41.38
N ASP A 591 -5.87 -9.60 -41.95
CA ASP A 591 -4.45 -9.22 -42.02
C ASP A 591 -4.20 -8.02 -42.95
N GLU A 592 -4.95 -7.90 -44.04
CA GLU A 592 -4.92 -6.73 -44.91
C GLU A 592 -5.42 -5.47 -44.19
N ILE A 593 -6.56 -5.54 -43.51
CA ILE A 593 -7.10 -4.43 -42.71
C ILE A 593 -6.09 -4.04 -41.63
N LYS A 594 -5.53 -5.03 -40.91
CA LYS A 594 -4.49 -4.79 -39.89
C LYS A 594 -3.28 -4.06 -40.48
N ARG A 595 -2.75 -4.51 -41.63
CA ARG A 595 -1.62 -3.84 -42.31
C ARG A 595 -1.96 -2.41 -42.69
N ASN A 596 -3.16 -2.17 -43.22
CA ASN A 596 -3.61 -0.83 -43.60
C ASN A 596 -3.70 0.11 -42.38
N LEU A 597 -4.24 -0.37 -41.25
CA LEU A 597 -4.30 0.41 -40.00
C LEU A 597 -2.91 0.72 -39.45
N ILE A 598 -1.97 -0.23 -39.49
CA ILE A 598 -0.58 -0.02 -39.06
C ILE A 598 0.12 1.02 -39.94
N ASN A 599 0.02 0.88 -41.26
CA ASN A 599 0.60 1.82 -42.21
C ASN A 599 0.04 3.25 -42.05
N SER A 600 -1.15 3.38 -41.48
CA SER A 600 -1.81 4.66 -41.21
C SER A 600 -1.48 5.25 -39.84
N GLY A 601 -0.53 4.67 -39.10
CA GLY A 601 -0.05 5.19 -37.84
C GLY A 601 -0.76 4.65 -36.59
N ILE A 602 -1.67 3.68 -36.73
CA ILE A 602 -2.30 3.05 -35.55
C ILE A 602 -1.29 2.06 -34.94
N PRO A 603 -0.97 2.16 -33.64
CA PRO A 603 -0.02 1.27 -33.00
C PRO A 603 -0.47 -0.19 -33.09
N THR A 604 0.44 -1.08 -33.52
CA THR A 604 0.15 -2.52 -33.69
C THR A 604 -0.45 -3.16 -32.44
N HIS A 605 -0.01 -2.74 -31.25
CA HIS A 605 -0.52 -3.27 -29.98
C HIS A 605 -1.98 -2.88 -29.69
N LYS A 606 -2.58 -1.95 -30.42
CA LYS A 606 -4.00 -1.59 -30.28
C LYS A 606 -4.92 -2.41 -31.19
N ILE A 607 -4.36 -3.15 -32.15
CA ILE A 607 -5.12 -3.89 -33.17
C ILE A 607 -5.14 -5.37 -32.80
N ILE A 608 -6.34 -5.93 -32.70
CA ILE A 608 -6.58 -7.29 -32.25
C ILE A 608 -7.36 -8.04 -33.32
N LEU A 609 -6.88 -9.21 -33.72
CA LEU A 609 -7.59 -10.09 -34.64
C LEU A 609 -8.48 -11.04 -33.83
N TRP A 610 -9.79 -11.01 -34.09
CA TRP A 610 -10.76 -11.81 -33.35
C TRP A 610 -10.54 -13.32 -33.55
N GLU A 611 -10.12 -13.72 -34.74
CA GLU A 611 -9.79 -15.11 -35.04
C GLU A 611 -8.63 -15.64 -34.16
N SER A 612 -7.60 -14.83 -33.91
CA SER A 612 -6.50 -15.21 -33.00
C SER A 612 -7.01 -15.42 -31.57
N ILE A 613 -8.06 -14.69 -31.17
CA ILE A 613 -8.75 -14.92 -29.90
C ILE A 613 -9.54 -16.23 -29.93
N ILE A 614 -10.36 -16.48 -30.95
CA ILE A 614 -11.13 -17.72 -31.10
C ILE A 614 -10.20 -18.93 -31.06
N PHE A 615 -9.11 -18.88 -31.82
CA PHE A 615 -8.12 -19.95 -31.87
C PHE A 615 -7.44 -20.17 -30.51
N GLY A 616 -7.15 -19.10 -29.77
CA GLY A 616 -6.63 -19.22 -28.41
C GLY A 616 -7.63 -19.76 -27.39
N LEU A 617 -8.93 -19.53 -27.60
CA LEU A 617 -10.02 -20.00 -26.72
C LEU A 617 -10.52 -21.41 -27.05
N SER A 618 -10.35 -21.87 -28.29
CA SER A 618 -10.72 -23.24 -28.69
C SER A 618 -9.77 -24.30 -28.12
N ASN A 619 -8.58 -23.90 -27.71
CA ASN A 619 -7.62 -24.77 -27.05
C ASN A 619 -7.92 -24.89 -25.56
N ILE A 620 -7.95 -26.14 -25.06
CA ILE A 620 -8.10 -26.41 -23.64
C ILE A 620 -6.71 -26.35 -23.01
N GLU A 621 -6.53 -25.45 -22.05
CA GLU A 621 -5.31 -25.23 -21.27
C GLU A 621 -5.54 -25.55 -19.80
N GLY A 622 -4.48 -25.99 -19.09
CA GLY A 622 -4.62 -26.49 -17.72
C GLY A 622 -3.76 -25.80 -16.67
N PHE A 623 -3.09 -24.68 -16.98
CA PHE A 623 -2.16 -24.06 -16.03
C PHE A 623 -2.83 -23.59 -14.74
N ASN A 624 -3.96 -22.87 -14.84
CA ASN A 624 -4.67 -22.40 -13.65
C ASN A 624 -5.22 -23.57 -12.84
N PHE A 625 -5.78 -24.58 -13.52
CA PHE A 625 -6.23 -25.81 -12.88
C PHE A 625 -5.08 -26.47 -12.08
N LYS A 626 -3.94 -26.72 -12.72
CA LYS A 626 -2.76 -27.30 -12.08
C LYS A 626 -2.27 -26.45 -10.90
N LEU A 627 -2.20 -25.13 -11.07
CA LEU A 627 -1.76 -24.23 -10.01
C LEU A 627 -2.72 -24.24 -8.81
N ASN A 628 -4.03 -24.21 -9.04
CA ASN A 628 -5.03 -24.25 -7.97
C ASN A 628 -4.96 -25.57 -7.20
N LYS A 629 -4.89 -26.70 -7.92
CA LYS A 629 -4.75 -28.04 -7.31
C LYS A 629 -3.49 -28.14 -6.44
N TYR A 630 -2.35 -27.65 -6.97
CA TYR A 630 -1.10 -27.59 -6.22
C TYR A 630 -1.22 -26.79 -4.91
N MET A 631 -1.93 -25.65 -4.94
CA MET A 631 -2.15 -24.79 -3.77
C MET A 631 -3.06 -25.42 -2.71
N GLU A 632 -4.02 -26.25 -3.13
CA GLU A 632 -4.93 -27.00 -2.26
C GLU A 632 -4.22 -28.17 -1.57
N GLU A 633 -3.48 -28.98 -2.33
CA GLU A 633 -2.92 -30.24 -1.86
C GLU A 633 -1.68 -30.06 -0.97
N LYS A 634 -0.86 -29.02 -1.20
CA LYS A 634 0.37 -28.62 -0.46
C LYS A 634 1.40 -29.76 -0.22
N ASN A 635 2.67 -29.37 -0.01
CA ASN A 635 3.76 -30.28 0.45
C ASN A 635 4.16 -31.40 -0.54
N PHE A 636 4.57 -31.04 -1.75
CA PHE A 636 5.18 -31.99 -2.68
C PHE A 636 6.69 -32.10 -2.44
N GLU A 637 7.23 -33.31 -2.59
CA GLU A 637 8.66 -33.59 -2.53
C GLU A 637 9.34 -33.43 -3.90
N THR A 638 8.58 -33.68 -4.97
CA THR A 638 9.05 -33.61 -6.35
C THR A 638 8.13 -32.74 -7.19
N ILE A 639 8.73 -31.91 -8.06
CA ILE A 639 8.00 -31.16 -9.09
C ILE A 639 8.49 -31.61 -10.45
N ILE A 640 7.57 -31.89 -11.38
CA ILE A 640 7.87 -32.09 -12.79
C ILE A 640 7.46 -30.83 -13.55
N THR A 641 8.32 -30.32 -14.44
CA THR A 641 8.02 -29.22 -15.36
C THR A 641 8.57 -29.54 -16.74
N GLY A 642 8.05 -28.92 -17.79
CA GLY A 642 8.58 -29.06 -19.15
C GLY A 642 7.49 -29.19 -20.20
N LEU A 643 7.85 -29.82 -21.32
CA LEU A 643 7.03 -29.95 -22.52
C LEU A 643 5.88 -30.95 -22.39
N SER A 644 5.06 -31.05 -23.44
CA SER A 644 3.97 -32.03 -23.59
C SER A 644 4.40 -33.48 -23.37
N TYR A 645 5.67 -33.82 -23.64
CA TYR A 645 6.20 -35.17 -23.41
C TYR A 645 6.01 -35.60 -21.95
N ALA A 646 6.35 -34.76 -20.98
CA ALA A 646 6.09 -35.06 -19.57
C ALA A 646 4.64 -34.84 -19.16
N GLU A 647 3.87 -34.00 -19.86
CA GLU A 647 2.44 -33.80 -19.59
C GLU A 647 1.65 -35.10 -19.79
N SER A 648 1.93 -35.83 -20.87
CA SER A 648 1.27 -37.10 -21.20
C SER A 648 2.05 -38.34 -20.78
N GLY A 649 3.37 -38.25 -20.72
CA GLY A 649 4.26 -39.40 -20.54
C GLY A 649 4.71 -39.71 -19.11
N ILE A 650 4.35 -38.89 -18.12
CA ILE A 650 4.63 -39.17 -16.71
C ILE A 650 3.34 -39.20 -15.90
N ASP A 651 2.97 -40.41 -15.47
CA ASP A 651 1.79 -40.69 -14.66
C ASP A 651 2.18 -40.74 -13.17
N ILE A 652 1.93 -39.64 -12.47
CA ILE A 652 2.38 -39.42 -11.09
C ILE A 652 1.82 -40.45 -10.09
N ASP A 653 0.74 -41.17 -10.43
CA ASP A 653 0.16 -42.20 -9.56
C ASP A 653 1.09 -43.41 -9.40
N TYR A 654 2.13 -43.54 -10.24
CA TYR A 654 3.14 -44.59 -10.17
C TYR A 654 4.47 -44.13 -9.56
N LEU A 655 4.52 -42.95 -8.92
CA LEU A 655 5.68 -42.44 -8.20
C LEU A 655 5.50 -42.61 -6.69
N ASP A 656 6.53 -43.11 -5.99
CA ASP A 656 6.47 -43.29 -4.53
C ASP A 656 6.55 -41.95 -3.78
N LYS A 657 7.27 -40.98 -4.37
CA LYS A 657 7.42 -39.64 -3.82
C LYS A 657 6.22 -38.78 -4.14
N SER A 658 5.77 -37.98 -3.17
CA SER A 658 4.74 -36.97 -3.39
C SER A 658 5.17 -36.02 -4.51
N THR A 659 4.52 -36.12 -5.66
CA THR A 659 4.94 -35.47 -6.91
C THR A 659 3.81 -34.67 -7.54
N PHE A 660 4.11 -33.48 -8.03
CA PHE A 660 3.17 -32.69 -8.82
C PHE A 660 3.73 -32.38 -10.21
N ASN A 661 2.90 -32.52 -11.25
CA ASN A 661 3.31 -32.35 -12.64
C ASN A 661 2.77 -31.05 -13.27
N PHE A 662 3.64 -30.05 -13.40
CA PHE A 662 3.39 -28.76 -14.06
C PHE A 662 3.72 -28.75 -15.56
N ALA A 663 4.19 -29.85 -16.16
CA ALA A 663 4.49 -29.91 -17.58
C ALA A 663 3.23 -29.65 -18.43
N LEU A 664 3.38 -28.91 -19.53
CA LEU A 664 2.28 -28.46 -20.38
C LEU A 664 2.70 -28.42 -21.86
N SER A 665 1.72 -28.64 -22.73
CA SER A 665 1.89 -28.57 -24.17
C SER A 665 2.40 -27.22 -24.65
N GLY A 666 3.56 -27.25 -25.32
CA GLY A 666 4.26 -26.07 -25.84
C GLY A 666 4.94 -25.21 -24.77
N GLN A 667 5.06 -25.65 -23.52
CA GLN A 667 5.82 -24.93 -22.50
C GLN A 667 7.31 -24.86 -22.85
N ASP A 668 7.94 -23.71 -22.61
CA ASP A 668 9.37 -23.52 -22.84
C ASP A 668 10.15 -23.31 -21.52
N LEU A 669 11.48 -23.26 -21.64
CA LEU A 669 12.40 -23.06 -20.51
C LEU A 669 12.11 -21.77 -19.73
N TYR A 670 11.60 -20.73 -20.39
CA TYR A 670 11.25 -19.48 -19.73
C TYR A 670 10.09 -19.67 -18.76
N TYR A 671 9.02 -20.33 -19.19
CA TYR A 671 7.89 -20.61 -18.31
C TYR A 671 8.21 -21.70 -17.27
N ASP A 672 9.09 -22.67 -17.58
CA ASP A 672 9.64 -23.57 -16.56
C ASP A 672 10.30 -22.79 -15.42
N TYR A 673 11.17 -21.82 -15.75
CA TYR A 673 11.81 -20.95 -14.76
C TYR A 673 10.80 -20.14 -13.95
N LYS A 674 9.80 -19.54 -14.60
CA LYS A 674 8.76 -18.74 -13.91
C LYS A 674 7.94 -19.58 -12.94
N ILE A 675 7.55 -20.79 -13.34
CA ILE A 675 6.80 -21.73 -12.50
C ILE A 675 7.63 -22.13 -11.28
N LEU A 676 8.87 -22.58 -11.49
CA LEU A 676 9.76 -23.01 -10.40
C LEU A 676 10.06 -21.87 -9.44
N LYS A 677 10.35 -20.68 -9.96
CA LYS A 677 10.59 -19.49 -9.15
C LYS A 677 9.38 -19.15 -8.29
N TYR A 678 8.19 -19.14 -8.89
CA TYR A 678 6.95 -18.87 -8.16
C TYR A 678 6.70 -19.89 -7.05
N ILE A 679 6.90 -21.18 -7.33
CA ILE A 679 6.77 -22.27 -6.34
C ILE A 679 7.75 -22.08 -5.17
N ILE A 680 9.03 -21.79 -5.47
CA ILE A 680 10.08 -21.63 -4.47
C ILE A 680 9.87 -20.38 -3.61
N GLU A 681 9.36 -19.28 -4.18
CA GLU A 681 9.06 -18.04 -3.45
C GLU A 681 7.80 -18.14 -2.58
N LYS A 682 6.83 -18.97 -2.98
CA LYS A 682 5.51 -19.07 -2.30
C LYS A 682 5.37 -20.27 -1.37
N ARG A 683 6.29 -21.23 -1.40
CA ARG A 683 6.24 -22.39 -0.51
C ARG A 683 6.31 -21.96 0.95
N THR A 684 5.38 -22.46 1.77
CA THR A 684 5.33 -22.22 3.21
C THR A 684 6.10 -23.27 4.02
N ASN A 685 6.49 -24.38 3.37
CA ASN A 685 7.20 -25.49 3.96
C ASN A 685 8.31 -25.96 2.99
N ASP A 686 9.40 -26.46 3.54
CA ASP A 686 10.59 -26.84 2.78
C ASP A 686 10.58 -28.35 2.46
N SER A 687 9.49 -28.89 1.90
CA SER A 687 9.38 -30.31 1.54
C SER A 687 10.02 -30.65 0.19
N LEU A 688 10.17 -29.66 -0.70
CA LEU A 688 10.68 -29.86 -2.05
C LEU A 688 12.15 -30.28 -2.03
N ARG A 689 12.46 -31.43 -2.63
CA ARG A 689 13.82 -32.00 -2.70
C ARG A 689 14.28 -32.26 -4.12
N HIS A 690 13.35 -32.44 -5.05
CA HIS A 690 13.66 -32.83 -6.42
C HIS A 690 12.84 -32.03 -7.44
N VAL A 691 13.48 -31.56 -8.51
CA VAL A 691 12.81 -31.05 -9.71
C VAL A 691 13.22 -31.89 -10.91
N VAL A 692 12.22 -32.42 -11.62
CA VAL A 692 12.36 -33.11 -12.90
C VAL A 692 12.01 -32.12 -14.01
N ILE A 693 12.95 -31.85 -14.91
CA ILE A 693 12.78 -30.92 -16.03
C ILE A 693 12.78 -31.72 -17.31
N ASN A 694 11.63 -31.82 -17.96
CA ASN A 694 11.53 -32.48 -19.25
C ASN A 694 11.96 -31.56 -20.38
N LEU A 695 12.97 -31.98 -21.13
CA LEU A 695 13.48 -31.30 -22.32
C LEU A 695 13.47 -32.24 -23.53
N ALA A 696 13.44 -31.64 -24.72
CA ALA A 696 13.75 -32.27 -25.98
C ALA A 696 15.05 -31.65 -26.54
N TYR A 697 15.70 -32.30 -27.52
CA TYR A 697 16.97 -31.76 -28.04
C TYR A 697 16.85 -30.37 -28.68
N TYR A 698 15.66 -29.96 -29.10
CA TYR A 698 15.40 -28.61 -29.62
C TYR A 698 15.08 -27.57 -28.53
N SER A 699 14.93 -27.95 -27.26
CA SER A 699 14.40 -27.08 -26.18
C SER A 699 15.18 -25.77 -26.01
N PHE A 700 16.52 -25.79 -26.16
CA PHE A 700 17.31 -24.56 -26.08
C PHE A 700 17.04 -23.59 -27.23
N GLY A 701 16.60 -24.05 -28.40
CA GLY A 701 16.19 -23.20 -29.50
C GLY A 701 14.72 -22.74 -29.44
N TYR A 702 13.92 -23.31 -28.54
CA TYR A 702 12.48 -23.06 -28.49
C TYR A 702 12.11 -21.84 -27.66
N ASP A 703 11.22 -21.01 -28.22
CA ASP A 703 10.60 -19.87 -27.57
C ASP A 703 9.11 -19.91 -27.90
N LEU A 704 8.27 -20.17 -26.88
CA LEU A 704 6.82 -20.27 -27.04
C LEU A 704 6.24 -18.97 -27.60
N SER A 705 6.73 -17.84 -27.11
CA SER A 705 6.24 -16.50 -27.42
C SER A 705 6.51 -16.06 -28.86
N LYS A 706 7.51 -16.68 -29.52
CA LYS A 706 7.83 -16.51 -30.95
C LYS A 706 7.24 -17.58 -31.85
N SER A 707 6.68 -18.65 -31.29
CA SER A 707 6.17 -19.79 -32.07
C SER A 707 4.75 -19.57 -32.63
N ASN A 708 4.29 -20.47 -33.49
CA ASN A 708 2.88 -20.52 -33.93
C ASN A 708 1.92 -20.74 -32.75
N ASN A 709 2.43 -21.26 -31.63
CA ASN A 709 1.69 -21.49 -30.41
C ASN A 709 1.74 -20.31 -29.43
N LYS A 710 2.25 -19.14 -29.82
CA LYS A 710 2.37 -17.95 -28.95
C LYS A 710 1.08 -17.51 -28.27
N PHE A 711 -0.08 -17.88 -28.80
CA PHE A 711 -1.36 -17.64 -28.14
C PHE A 711 -1.39 -18.27 -26.74
N ARG A 712 -0.74 -19.43 -26.55
CA ARG A 712 -0.62 -20.23 -25.32
C ARG A 712 0.09 -19.52 -24.15
N VAL A 713 0.73 -18.37 -24.41
CA VAL A 713 1.27 -17.47 -23.39
C VAL A 713 0.17 -16.91 -22.48
N GLN A 714 -1.05 -16.77 -23.00
CA GLN A 714 -2.22 -16.24 -22.29
C GLN A 714 -2.54 -16.97 -20.98
N ARG A 715 -2.24 -18.28 -20.89
CA ARG A 715 -2.47 -19.09 -19.69
C ARG A 715 -1.60 -18.67 -18.50
N TYR A 716 -0.39 -18.16 -18.75
CA TYR A 716 0.55 -17.78 -17.71
C TYR A 716 0.42 -16.31 -17.29
N TYR A 717 -0.12 -15.49 -18.20
CA TYR A 717 -0.12 -14.04 -18.06
C TYR A 717 -0.84 -13.56 -16.81
N ASP A 718 -1.92 -14.21 -16.35
CA ASP A 718 -2.63 -13.74 -15.16
C ASP A 718 -1.79 -13.87 -13.88
N ILE A 719 -0.95 -14.89 -13.79
CA ILE A 719 -0.10 -15.14 -12.62
C ILE A 719 1.22 -14.35 -12.71
N PHE A 720 1.88 -14.39 -13.86
CA PHE A 720 3.23 -13.81 -14.01
C PHE A 720 3.25 -12.37 -14.52
N LYS A 721 2.13 -11.88 -15.09
CA LYS A 721 2.00 -10.55 -15.73
C LYS A 721 3.10 -10.28 -16.78
N ASP A 722 3.49 -11.32 -17.50
CA ASP A 722 4.66 -11.34 -18.37
C ASP A 722 4.32 -12.09 -19.67
N THR A 723 4.79 -11.59 -20.80
CA THR A 723 4.52 -12.15 -22.14
C THR A 723 5.77 -12.70 -22.82
N HIS A 724 6.92 -12.69 -22.11
CA HIS A 724 8.24 -12.98 -22.66
C HIS A 724 8.51 -12.12 -23.90
N ASN A 725 8.94 -12.72 -25.02
CA ASN A 725 9.25 -12.02 -26.26
C ASN A 725 8.02 -11.78 -27.17
N ASN A 726 6.78 -11.99 -26.69
CA ASN A 726 5.58 -11.77 -27.50
C ASN A 726 5.31 -10.26 -27.68
N PRO A 727 5.32 -9.71 -28.91
CA PRO A 727 5.08 -8.29 -29.14
C PRO A 727 3.60 -7.89 -28.94
N ASN A 728 2.66 -8.84 -28.96
CA ASN A 728 1.22 -8.58 -28.89
C ASN A 728 0.69 -8.63 -27.45
N ILE A 729 1.27 -7.83 -26.56
CA ILE A 729 0.95 -7.85 -25.11
C ILE A 729 -0.55 -7.70 -24.82
N ASN A 730 -1.23 -6.81 -25.53
CA ASN A 730 -2.66 -6.57 -25.32
C ASN A 730 -3.54 -7.73 -25.80
N GLU A 731 -3.15 -8.43 -26.86
CA GLU A 731 -3.82 -9.62 -27.35
C GLU A 731 -3.75 -10.71 -26.27
N VAL A 732 -2.55 -10.96 -25.72
CA VAL A 732 -2.34 -11.90 -24.61
C VAL A 732 -3.16 -11.51 -23.39
N LYS A 733 -3.14 -10.23 -23.00
CA LYS A 733 -3.90 -9.70 -21.86
C LYS A 733 -5.41 -9.90 -22.03
N LEU A 734 -5.92 -9.72 -23.24
CA LEU A 734 -7.33 -9.89 -23.55
C LEU A 734 -7.74 -11.36 -23.55
N LEU A 735 -6.98 -12.18 -24.27
CA LEU A 735 -7.10 -13.64 -24.31
C LEU A 735 -7.09 -14.23 -22.89
N SER A 736 -6.13 -13.85 -22.06
CA SER A 736 -6.00 -14.32 -20.68
C SER A 736 -7.27 -14.04 -19.85
N LYS A 737 -7.83 -12.83 -19.95
CA LYS A 737 -9.09 -12.45 -19.28
C LYS A 737 -10.30 -13.24 -19.77
N MET A 738 -10.37 -13.54 -21.06
CA MET A 738 -11.46 -14.32 -21.63
C MET A 738 -11.34 -15.78 -21.25
N TYR A 739 -10.11 -16.31 -21.30
CA TYR A 739 -9.79 -17.69 -20.95
C TYR A 739 -10.19 -18.02 -19.50
N LEU A 740 -9.91 -17.13 -18.55
CA LEU A 740 -10.35 -17.26 -17.14
C LEU A 740 -11.86 -17.42 -16.95
N LYS A 741 -12.69 -17.00 -17.92
CA LYS A 741 -14.15 -17.18 -17.88
C LYS A 741 -14.60 -18.50 -18.50
N CYS A 742 -13.76 -19.10 -19.36
CA CYS A 742 -14.09 -20.28 -20.16
C CYS A 742 -13.55 -21.58 -19.58
N GLU A 743 -12.47 -21.50 -18.81
CA GLU A 743 -11.81 -22.65 -18.20
C GLU A 743 -12.71 -23.26 -17.10
N ASN A 744 -13.13 -24.51 -17.30
CA ASN A 744 -13.77 -25.34 -16.28
C ASN A 744 -12.85 -26.55 -16.06
N ASN A 745 -12.41 -26.75 -14.81
CA ASN A 745 -11.51 -27.82 -14.37
C ASN A 745 -11.88 -29.20 -14.96
N LEU A 746 -13.18 -29.52 -15.04
CA LEU A 746 -13.67 -30.80 -15.57
C LEU A 746 -13.36 -30.99 -17.07
N LYS A 747 -13.26 -29.90 -17.84
CA LYS A 747 -12.97 -29.98 -19.29
C LYS A 747 -11.52 -30.31 -19.57
N TYR A 748 -10.57 -29.78 -18.79
CA TYR A 748 -9.14 -30.08 -18.97
C TYR A 748 -8.81 -31.52 -18.60
N GLU A 749 -9.32 -32.01 -17.46
CA GLU A 749 -9.13 -33.42 -17.09
C GLU A 749 -9.74 -34.40 -18.11
N SER A 750 -10.96 -34.11 -18.59
CA SER A 750 -11.61 -34.93 -19.62
C SER A 750 -10.83 -34.93 -20.93
N TYR A 751 -10.36 -33.75 -21.35
CA TYR A 751 -9.53 -33.60 -22.55
C TYR A 751 -8.24 -34.41 -22.48
N CYS A 752 -7.50 -34.32 -21.37
CA CYS A 752 -6.28 -35.11 -21.16
C CYS A 752 -6.58 -36.61 -21.19
N LYS A 753 -7.65 -37.06 -20.52
CA LYS A 753 -8.04 -38.48 -20.50
C LYS A 753 -8.41 -39.01 -21.89
N GLU A 754 -9.12 -38.23 -22.70
CA GLU A 754 -9.47 -38.62 -24.07
C GLU A 754 -8.23 -38.64 -24.98
N LEU A 755 -7.42 -37.58 -24.94
CA LEU A 755 -6.23 -37.44 -25.78
C LEU A 755 -5.17 -38.52 -25.48
N PHE A 756 -4.87 -38.74 -24.20
CA PHE A 756 -3.80 -39.66 -23.79
C PHE A 756 -4.21 -41.14 -23.89
N ASN A 757 -5.49 -41.43 -24.14
CA ASN A 757 -5.98 -42.78 -24.45
C ASN A 757 -5.87 -43.16 -25.94
N GLY A 758 -5.46 -42.21 -26.81
CA GLY A 758 -5.29 -42.49 -28.23
C GLY A 758 -4.21 -43.54 -28.52
N ILE A 759 -4.33 -44.20 -29.68
CA ILE A 759 -3.30 -45.10 -30.22
C ILE A 759 -2.89 -44.56 -31.58
N VAL A 760 -1.57 -44.48 -31.82
CA VAL A 760 -1.04 -43.99 -33.09
C VAL A 760 -1.52 -44.84 -34.28
N GLU A 761 -2.11 -44.20 -35.30
CA GLU A 761 -2.60 -44.88 -36.52
C GLU A 761 -1.56 -44.82 -37.66
N LYS A 762 -1.48 -45.90 -38.47
CA LYS A 762 -0.50 -46.00 -39.58
C LYS A 762 -0.61 -44.91 -40.66
N ASN A 763 -1.75 -44.22 -40.76
CA ASN A 763 -1.94 -43.17 -41.75
C ASN A 763 -1.34 -41.82 -41.30
N MET A 764 -0.98 -41.69 -40.01
CA MET A 764 -0.32 -40.50 -39.45
C MET A 764 1.16 -40.41 -39.80
N TYR A 765 1.76 -41.48 -40.36
CA TYR A 765 3.19 -41.52 -40.71
C TYR A 765 3.58 -40.62 -41.90
N ASN A 766 2.62 -40.14 -42.70
CA ASN A 766 2.92 -39.38 -43.92
C ASN A 766 3.42 -37.94 -43.66
N ASN A 767 3.14 -37.35 -42.49
CA ASN A 767 3.50 -35.96 -42.15
C ASN A 767 4.71 -35.81 -41.19
N VAL A 768 5.32 -36.93 -40.78
CA VAL A 768 6.38 -36.97 -39.76
C VAL A 768 7.65 -36.23 -40.18
N PHE A 769 8.01 -36.29 -41.47
CA PHE A 769 9.20 -35.60 -41.99
C PHE A 769 9.07 -34.08 -41.93
N ASP A 770 7.91 -33.52 -42.25
CA ASP A 770 7.73 -32.05 -42.26
C ASP A 770 7.69 -31.48 -40.84
N GLU A 771 7.13 -32.22 -39.89
CA GLU A 771 7.06 -31.80 -38.49
C GLU A 771 8.41 -31.89 -37.78
N ILE A 772 9.17 -32.97 -38.02
CA ILE A 772 10.55 -33.09 -37.52
C ILE A 772 11.44 -32.03 -38.16
N LYS A 773 11.28 -31.76 -39.47
CA LYS A 773 12.02 -30.69 -40.14
C LYS A 773 11.66 -29.32 -39.57
N LYS A 774 10.40 -29.08 -39.23
CA LYS A 774 9.97 -27.84 -38.56
C LYS A 774 10.60 -27.68 -37.18
N GLN A 775 10.68 -28.74 -36.39
CA GLN A 775 11.36 -28.76 -35.08
C GLN A 775 12.89 -28.62 -35.23
N SER A 776 13.48 -29.19 -36.30
CA SER A 776 14.90 -29.09 -36.63
C SER A 776 15.35 -27.65 -36.91
N ASN A 777 14.44 -26.83 -37.46
CA ASN A 777 14.68 -25.42 -37.81
C ASN A 777 14.56 -24.45 -36.64
N MET A 778 14.15 -24.89 -35.44
CA MET A 778 13.93 -24.00 -34.28
C MET A 778 15.22 -23.57 -33.57
N MET A 779 16.41 -23.79 -34.15
CA MET A 779 17.71 -23.48 -33.52
C MET A 779 18.18 -22.05 -33.77
N TYR A 780 17.37 -21.07 -33.36
CA TYR A 780 17.72 -19.65 -33.50
C TYR A 780 18.82 -19.25 -32.49
N SER A 781 19.90 -18.64 -32.99
CA SER A 781 21.09 -18.34 -32.18
C SER A 781 20.82 -17.42 -30.99
N GLU A 782 19.91 -16.46 -31.13
CA GLU A 782 19.50 -15.55 -30.05
C GLU A 782 18.70 -16.28 -28.96
N THR A 783 17.75 -17.13 -29.35
CA THR A 783 16.96 -17.94 -28.42
C THR A 783 17.84 -18.91 -27.64
N ILE A 784 18.82 -19.54 -28.31
CA ILE A 784 19.79 -20.43 -27.65
C ILE A 784 20.57 -19.68 -26.56
N LYS A 785 21.11 -18.49 -26.88
CA LYS A 785 21.84 -17.68 -25.88
C LYS A 785 20.95 -17.30 -24.70
N GLU A 786 19.71 -16.90 -24.97
CA GLU A 786 18.74 -16.56 -23.93
C GLU A 786 18.43 -17.77 -23.03
N ASN A 787 18.10 -18.91 -23.63
CA ASN A 787 17.73 -20.13 -22.91
C ASN A 787 18.89 -20.76 -22.14
N ILE A 788 20.14 -20.60 -22.59
CA ILE A 788 21.33 -20.95 -21.80
C ILE A 788 21.34 -20.16 -20.48
N ASN A 789 21.11 -18.84 -20.54
CA ASN A 789 21.05 -18.00 -19.34
C ASN A 789 19.86 -18.35 -18.44
N ILE A 790 18.70 -18.66 -19.02
CA ILE A 790 17.51 -19.07 -18.25
C ILE A 790 17.76 -20.39 -17.54
N PHE A 791 18.33 -21.37 -18.25
CA PHE A 791 18.65 -22.67 -17.68
C PHE A 791 19.69 -22.57 -16.56
N GLU A 792 20.71 -21.73 -16.72
CA GLU A 792 21.66 -21.43 -15.66
C GLU A 792 20.97 -20.88 -14.40
N ARG A 793 20.03 -19.94 -14.57
CA ARG A 793 19.25 -19.39 -13.44
C ARG A 793 18.38 -20.45 -12.76
N ILE A 794 17.81 -21.39 -13.52
CA ILE A 794 17.09 -22.53 -12.94
C ILE A 794 18.06 -23.35 -12.08
N LEU A 795 19.21 -23.77 -12.63
CA LEU A 795 20.18 -24.58 -11.91
C LEU A 795 20.73 -23.87 -10.67
N GLU A 796 21.07 -22.59 -10.78
CA GLU A 796 21.53 -21.76 -9.66
C GLU A 796 20.49 -21.70 -8.54
N MET A 797 19.23 -21.41 -8.90
CA MET A 797 18.13 -21.35 -7.95
C MET A 797 17.91 -22.69 -7.24
N LEU A 798 17.92 -23.81 -7.98
CA LEU A 798 17.73 -25.14 -7.41
C LEU A 798 18.90 -25.54 -6.51
N ASN A 799 20.15 -25.33 -6.95
CA ASN A 799 21.35 -25.64 -6.17
C ASN A 799 21.42 -24.79 -4.89
N TYR A 800 21.11 -23.49 -4.97
CA TYR A 800 21.07 -22.60 -3.79
C TYR A 800 20.07 -23.06 -2.73
N ASN A 801 18.97 -23.67 -3.16
CA ASN A 801 17.93 -24.21 -2.27
C ASN A 801 18.14 -25.70 -1.91
N ASN A 802 19.29 -26.30 -2.26
CA ASN A 802 19.57 -27.72 -2.06
C ASN A 802 18.52 -28.67 -2.69
N ILE A 803 17.98 -28.29 -3.86
CA ILE A 803 17.01 -29.07 -4.62
C ILE A 803 17.75 -29.76 -5.77
N LYS A 804 17.64 -31.09 -5.87
CA LYS A 804 18.26 -31.88 -6.94
C LYS A 804 17.50 -31.66 -8.25
N ALA A 805 18.22 -31.37 -9.33
CA ALA A 805 17.65 -31.28 -10.68
C ALA A 805 17.93 -32.57 -11.48
N THR A 806 16.91 -33.11 -12.14
CA THR A 806 17.06 -34.19 -13.12
C THR A 806 16.43 -33.77 -14.44
N ILE A 807 17.24 -33.70 -15.48
CA ILE A 807 16.82 -33.44 -16.85
C ILE A 807 16.39 -34.76 -17.48
N VAL A 808 15.19 -34.81 -18.04
CA VAL A 808 14.61 -36.04 -18.60
C VAL A 808 14.19 -35.84 -20.04
N ILE A 809 14.72 -36.67 -20.93
CA ILE A 809 14.29 -36.79 -22.33
C ILE A 809 13.49 -38.09 -22.44
N LEU A 810 12.22 -37.98 -22.81
CA LEU A 810 11.31 -39.12 -22.90
C LEU A 810 11.52 -39.94 -24.18
N PRO A 811 11.12 -41.23 -24.18
CA PRO A 811 11.16 -42.06 -25.38
C PRO A 811 10.21 -41.55 -26.45
N VAL A 812 10.57 -41.83 -27.69
CA VAL A 812 9.81 -41.50 -28.90
C VAL A 812 9.74 -42.73 -29.80
N THR A 813 8.78 -42.76 -30.74
CA THR A 813 8.64 -43.90 -31.67
C THR A 813 9.90 -44.11 -32.51
N LYS A 814 10.16 -45.34 -32.96
CA LYS A 814 11.29 -45.66 -33.86
C LYS A 814 11.26 -44.84 -35.15
N TYR A 815 10.05 -44.55 -35.64
CA TYR A 815 9.84 -43.69 -36.81
C TYR A 815 10.37 -42.27 -36.58
N TYR A 816 10.08 -41.69 -35.41
CA TYR A 816 10.59 -40.36 -35.07
C TYR A 816 12.11 -40.36 -34.87
N GLN A 817 12.67 -41.39 -34.22
CA GLN A 817 14.13 -41.55 -34.06
C GLN A 817 14.87 -41.58 -35.40
N ASN A 818 14.31 -42.27 -36.39
CA ASN A 818 14.91 -42.43 -37.72
C ASN A 818 14.87 -41.15 -38.56
N ALA A 819 13.87 -40.29 -38.33
CA ALA A 819 13.73 -39.04 -39.05
C ALA A 819 14.43 -37.86 -38.35
N TYR A 820 14.93 -38.04 -37.13
CA TYR A 820 15.57 -36.98 -36.34
C TYR A 820 17.01 -36.68 -36.76
N GLU A 821 17.36 -35.40 -36.93
CA GLU A 821 18.73 -34.96 -37.19
C GLU A 821 19.53 -34.82 -35.88
N TYR A 822 20.54 -35.68 -35.67
CA TYR A 822 21.32 -35.74 -34.42
C TYR A 822 22.22 -34.51 -34.15
N LYS A 823 22.30 -33.54 -35.06
CA LYS A 823 23.04 -32.29 -34.83
C LYS A 823 22.47 -31.48 -33.65
N GLN A 824 21.15 -31.49 -33.45
CA GLN A 824 20.53 -30.81 -32.32
C GLN A 824 20.88 -31.48 -30.99
N ARG A 825 20.94 -32.82 -30.96
CA ARG A 825 21.38 -33.60 -29.80
C ARG A 825 22.79 -33.18 -29.40
N ASP A 826 23.70 -33.07 -30.35
CA ASP A 826 25.10 -32.72 -30.06
C ASP A 826 25.18 -31.31 -29.44
N ILE A 827 24.50 -30.31 -30.01
CA ILE A 827 24.40 -28.95 -29.44
C ILE A 827 23.77 -28.97 -28.04
N PHE A 828 22.70 -29.74 -27.85
CA PHE A 828 22.02 -29.89 -26.57
C PHE A 828 22.96 -30.43 -25.49
N TYR A 829 23.74 -31.48 -25.79
CA TYR A 829 24.71 -32.03 -24.85
C TYR A 829 25.92 -31.14 -24.63
N ASP A 830 26.41 -30.42 -25.66
CA ASP A 830 27.47 -29.43 -25.49
C ASP A 830 27.06 -28.35 -24.48
N ILE A 831 25.82 -27.86 -24.58
CA ILE A 831 25.26 -26.91 -23.62
C ILE A 831 25.17 -27.53 -22.23
N LEU A 832 24.57 -28.72 -22.07
CA LEU A 832 24.46 -29.36 -20.75
C LEU A 832 25.83 -29.64 -20.11
N ASN A 833 26.79 -30.14 -20.90
CA ASN A 833 28.13 -30.44 -20.43
C ASN A 833 28.86 -29.18 -19.93
N SER A 834 28.58 -28.00 -20.49
CA SER A 834 29.15 -26.73 -20.03
C SER A 834 28.77 -26.39 -18.57
N PHE A 835 27.66 -26.91 -18.06
CA PHE A 835 27.17 -26.65 -16.69
C PHE A 835 27.62 -27.68 -15.65
N LYS A 836 28.07 -28.88 -16.07
CA LYS A 836 28.38 -29.99 -15.15
C LYS A 836 29.49 -29.69 -14.13
N ASN A 837 30.39 -28.77 -14.46
CA ASN A 837 31.47 -28.35 -13.56
C ASN A 837 31.02 -27.31 -12.52
N LYS A 838 29.87 -26.67 -12.72
CA LYS A 838 29.39 -25.54 -11.91
C LYS A 838 28.17 -25.90 -11.06
N TYR A 839 27.32 -26.81 -11.52
CA TYR A 839 26.06 -27.16 -10.86
C TYR A 839 25.86 -28.67 -10.80
N ILE A 840 25.15 -29.12 -9.75
CA ILE A 840 24.77 -30.52 -9.58
C ILE A 840 23.42 -30.76 -10.24
N PHE A 841 23.39 -31.61 -11.26
CA PHE A 841 22.17 -32.12 -11.89
C PHE A 841 22.45 -33.43 -12.63
N GLU A 842 21.40 -34.19 -12.90
CA GLU A 842 21.45 -35.45 -13.66
C GLU A 842 20.78 -35.30 -15.01
N VAL A 843 21.17 -36.14 -15.97
CA VAL A 843 20.54 -36.21 -17.29
C VAL A 843 20.15 -37.66 -17.54
N MET A 844 18.88 -37.88 -17.85
CA MET A 844 18.32 -39.16 -18.21
C MET A 844 17.75 -39.07 -19.63
N ASP A 845 18.35 -39.82 -20.55
CA ASP A 845 17.98 -39.77 -21.95
C ASP A 845 17.41 -41.11 -22.41
N TYR A 846 16.10 -41.14 -22.64
CA TYR A 846 15.37 -42.29 -23.14
C TYR A 846 14.96 -42.14 -24.59
N PHE A 847 15.42 -41.11 -25.31
CA PHE A 847 14.99 -40.79 -26.66
C PHE A 847 15.10 -42.00 -27.61
N GLN A 848 16.23 -42.74 -27.55
CA GLN A 848 16.48 -43.93 -28.37
C GLN A 848 16.16 -45.25 -27.65
N ASN A 849 15.30 -45.23 -26.63
CA ASN A 849 14.96 -46.45 -25.89
C ASN A 849 14.06 -47.36 -26.76
N ASN A 850 14.59 -48.54 -27.11
CA ASN A 850 13.93 -49.51 -27.99
C ASN A 850 12.98 -50.47 -27.26
N ASP A 851 12.84 -50.35 -25.94
CA ASP A 851 11.94 -51.18 -25.14
C ASP A 851 10.48 -50.75 -25.33
N PHE A 852 10.21 -49.58 -25.90
CA PHE A 852 8.86 -49.05 -26.14
C PHE A 852 8.30 -49.48 -27.50
N GLU A 853 7.05 -49.97 -27.51
CA GLU A 853 6.32 -50.39 -28.71
C GLU A 853 5.43 -49.27 -29.26
N ASP A 854 5.13 -49.25 -30.56
CA ASP A 854 4.30 -48.20 -31.18
C ASP A 854 2.91 -48.07 -30.53
N ASN A 855 2.34 -49.16 -30.01
CA ASN A 855 1.05 -49.14 -29.31
C ASN A 855 1.08 -48.43 -27.93
N GLU A 856 2.26 -48.01 -27.47
CA GLU A 856 2.49 -47.27 -26.22
C GLU A 856 2.56 -45.75 -26.47
N PHE A 857 2.27 -45.30 -27.70
CA PHE A 857 2.24 -43.90 -28.11
C PHE A 857 0.87 -43.51 -28.68
N TYR A 858 0.41 -42.29 -28.40
CA TYR A 858 -0.80 -41.75 -29.05
C TYR A 858 -0.47 -40.92 -30.29
N ASP A 859 0.74 -40.40 -30.41
CA ASP A 859 1.30 -39.79 -31.62
C ASP A 859 2.77 -40.20 -31.82
N PHE A 860 3.48 -39.62 -32.78
CA PHE A 860 4.85 -40.05 -33.11
C PHE A 860 5.90 -39.73 -32.01
N SER A 861 5.59 -38.82 -31.09
CA SER A 861 6.53 -38.27 -30.10
C SER A 861 6.04 -38.38 -28.65
N HIS A 862 4.77 -38.69 -28.42
CA HIS A 862 4.17 -38.70 -27.09
C HIS A 862 3.61 -40.08 -26.71
N LEU A 863 3.94 -40.49 -25.49
CA LEU A 863 3.42 -41.71 -24.88
C LEU A 863 1.92 -41.59 -24.59
N ASN A 864 1.18 -42.68 -24.80
CA ASN A 864 -0.18 -42.83 -24.28
C ASN A 864 -0.15 -43.31 -22.82
N LEU A 865 -1.31 -43.49 -22.17
CA LEU A 865 -1.37 -43.91 -20.76
C LEU A 865 -0.60 -45.22 -20.48
N ARG A 866 -0.56 -46.16 -21.41
CA ARG A 866 0.19 -47.42 -21.26
C ARG A 866 1.69 -47.17 -21.27
N GLY A 867 2.18 -46.38 -22.24
CA GLY A 867 3.57 -45.98 -22.31
C GLY A 867 4.01 -45.12 -21.13
N ALA A 868 3.15 -44.18 -20.71
CA ALA A 868 3.39 -43.28 -19.58
C ALA A 868 3.57 -44.06 -18.28
N LYS A 869 2.70 -45.04 -18.00
CA LYS A 869 2.85 -45.96 -16.87
C LYS A 869 4.21 -46.66 -16.88
N LYS A 870 4.58 -47.26 -18.01
CA LYS A 870 5.84 -48.00 -18.17
C LYS A 870 7.05 -47.09 -17.96
N PHE A 871 7.05 -45.90 -18.57
CA PHE A 871 8.10 -44.93 -18.38
C PHE A 871 8.19 -44.44 -16.94
N THR A 872 7.05 -44.20 -16.29
CA THR A 872 7.02 -43.68 -14.92
C THR A 872 7.56 -44.68 -13.92
N ILE A 873 7.34 -45.99 -14.11
CA ILE A 873 7.96 -47.03 -13.30
C ILE A 873 9.50 -46.96 -13.41
N LEU A 874 10.04 -46.82 -14.64
CA LEU A 874 11.49 -46.67 -14.85
C LEU A 874 12.04 -45.39 -14.19
N LEU A 875 11.29 -44.30 -14.28
CA LEU A 875 11.64 -43.05 -13.62
C LEU A 875 11.63 -43.20 -12.08
N ASN A 876 10.60 -43.84 -11.52
CA ASN A 876 10.47 -44.05 -10.07
C ASN A 876 11.66 -44.82 -9.49
N GLU A 877 12.08 -45.90 -10.16
CA GLU A 877 13.26 -46.67 -9.75
C GLU A 877 14.52 -45.80 -9.66
N HIS A 878 14.67 -44.82 -10.55
CA HIS A 878 15.80 -43.89 -10.52
C HIS A 878 15.65 -42.82 -9.45
N LEU A 879 14.46 -42.22 -9.32
CA LEU A 879 14.19 -41.20 -8.30
C LEU A 879 14.39 -41.73 -6.87
N ASN A 880 14.26 -43.04 -6.65
CA ASN A 880 14.44 -43.69 -5.36
C ASN A 880 15.83 -44.30 -5.12
N LYS A 881 16.76 -44.21 -6.07
CA LYS A 881 18.16 -44.57 -5.82
C LYS A 881 18.77 -43.57 -4.82
N LYS A 882 19.30 -44.12 -3.72
CA LYS A 882 19.90 -43.37 -2.61
C LYS A 882 21.11 -42.55 -3.03
#